data_AF-A0A347ZTY2-F1
#
_entry.id   AF-A0A347ZTY2-F1
#
_cell.length_a   1.000
_cell.length_b   1.000
_cell.length_c   1.000
_cell.angle_alpha   90.00
_cell.angle_beta   90.00
_cell.angle_gamma   90.00
#
_symmetry.space_group_name_H-M   'P 1'
#
loop_
_entity.id
_entity.type
_entity.pdbx_description
1 polymer ?
#
loop_
_entity_poly.entity_id
_entity_poly.type
_entity_poly.pdbx_seq_one_letter_code
_entity_poly.pdbx_strand_id
1 'polypeptide(L)'
;MKWLDPQPVSASPEISAAYSGSILLAEQLAQRGIDALPQAQAYLDPRAYKPASPFDFPDMPAAVERVQAAIQNQQTIGIWGDFDVDGQTSTALLVDGLRRAGAQVRYHVPNRARESHGIRLPFLKEFMLEGLDLLITCDTGISELESLTYAASQGLDVILTDHHTPPETLPPALALLNPRLLPDEHPMQDMAGVGTAYQLIRALYEARGHAADADTFLDLVALGTVADLADLSRENRYYVQRGLELMRTDLRPALQALLASADYRGGGINESLIGFTIGPRMNAAGRLDDANIVVEFLLSRDEAFLQAVAAQLEDLNSQRKLAVEGVYQSARDMLAQDPALGRYAALVLARPGWERGVVGIAASHLAEDFNKPVILLNLEGDTAAGSVRSVEGINIIRAIRENDSHLRSYGGHPMAAGLSLSADQLQPFRAALSKSVAAAAEGLPAEKQLQIDAYLPLSNLTQALVQEIDQLAPFGSGNPPPVLVTRNLEIIDDPISLGKNDLHKKILVCNDQGEFQEVLWWNSRDQNMPQGKFDLAYYLRLNRFQGKESVVLEWIDARETQVLATAPALPLFTSAFEDWRQTKDALNRLQALAEKEPLLCYAEGLNGQPPLTVKNRLQVEPTATLAILTPPPDFATLQGILKQAGARRVIFMRLDQPDDSPDGFLRRLSGLLRYAISHYNGQTSLDQLAAALGQNRTAIELGLSWWQAHGDILLQISDEGECTIEKNTAGAKFSTDELTQIAQRLDKLLSENAAFRSFYMRAEPDFLLRKG
;
A
#
# COMPACT_ATOMS: atom_id res chain seq x y z
N MET A 1 8.08 19.15 -2.45
CA MET A 1 8.51 18.37 -3.64
C MET A 1 7.73 18.88 -4.87
N LYS A 2 8.10 18.49 -6.10
CA LYS A 2 7.24 18.74 -7.27
C LYS A 2 6.17 17.65 -7.36
N TRP A 3 4.91 18.02 -7.17
CA TRP A 3 3.80 17.06 -7.28
C TRP A 3 3.46 16.81 -8.75
N LEU A 4 3.33 15.55 -9.12
CA LEU A 4 2.87 15.11 -10.44
C LEU A 4 1.40 14.69 -10.30
N ASP A 5 0.52 15.44 -10.94
CA ASP A 5 -0.92 15.16 -10.90
C ASP A 5 -1.24 13.79 -11.52
N PRO A 6 -2.29 13.09 -11.00
CA PRO A 6 -2.69 11.80 -11.50
C PRO A 6 -3.08 11.95 -12.98
N GLN A 7 -2.56 11.05 -13.80
CA GLN A 7 -2.97 10.97 -15.19
C GLN A 7 -4.31 10.23 -15.27
N PRO A 8 -5.26 10.67 -16.13
CA PRO A 8 -6.50 9.92 -16.34
C PRO A 8 -6.16 8.52 -16.89
N VAL A 9 -6.45 7.48 -16.12
CA VAL A 9 -6.31 6.09 -16.55
C VAL A 9 -7.69 5.44 -16.49
N SER A 10 -8.12 4.81 -17.58
CA SER A 10 -9.34 4.02 -17.60
C SER A 10 -9.00 2.55 -17.46
N ALA A 11 -9.52 1.90 -16.42
CA ALA A 11 -9.48 0.45 -16.32
C ALA A 11 -10.24 -0.20 -17.49
N SER A 12 -9.87 -1.44 -17.82
CA SER A 12 -10.60 -2.20 -18.83
C SER A 12 -12.08 -2.36 -18.44
N PRO A 13 -13.00 -2.54 -19.42
CA PRO A 13 -14.40 -2.79 -19.13
C PRO A 13 -14.62 -3.95 -18.15
N GLU A 14 -13.81 -5.00 -18.25
CA GLU A 14 -13.87 -6.19 -17.41
C GLU A 14 -13.47 -5.90 -15.98
N ILE A 15 -12.35 -5.19 -15.75
CA ILE A 15 -11.91 -4.76 -14.41
C ILE A 15 -12.93 -3.79 -13.81
N SER A 16 -13.39 -2.82 -14.60
CA SER A 16 -14.40 -1.83 -14.15
C SER A 16 -15.70 -2.50 -13.71
N ALA A 17 -16.14 -3.54 -14.42
CA ALA A 17 -17.33 -4.29 -14.05
C ALA A 17 -17.11 -5.14 -12.79
N ALA A 18 -15.99 -5.88 -12.74
CA ALA A 18 -15.65 -6.77 -11.63
C ALA A 18 -15.43 -6.03 -10.30
N TYR A 19 -14.86 -4.83 -10.36
CA TYR A 19 -14.56 -3.99 -9.20
C TYR A 19 -15.42 -2.72 -9.17
N SER A 20 -16.64 -2.78 -9.72
CA SER A 20 -17.58 -1.64 -9.77
C SER A 20 -17.94 -1.06 -8.39
N GLY A 21 -17.72 -1.82 -7.32
CA GLY A 21 -17.86 -1.36 -5.94
C GLY A 21 -16.78 -0.36 -5.49
N SER A 22 -15.59 -0.36 -6.13
CA SER A 22 -14.48 0.55 -5.82
C SER A 22 -13.78 1.01 -7.09
N ILE A 23 -14.08 2.23 -7.51
CA ILE A 23 -13.47 2.82 -8.71
C ILE A 23 -11.98 3.12 -8.46
N LEU A 24 -11.62 3.53 -7.24
CA LEU A 24 -10.22 3.72 -6.87
C LEU A 24 -9.43 2.43 -7.09
N LEU A 25 -9.94 1.28 -6.63
CA LEU A 25 -9.26 0.00 -6.81
C LEU A 25 -9.05 -0.33 -8.30
N ALA A 26 -10.07 -0.14 -9.14
CA ALA A 26 -9.98 -0.37 -10.58
C ALA A 26 -8.94 0.54 -11.25
N GLU A 27 -8.93 1.84 -10.92
CA GLU A 27 -7.96 2.81 -11.46
C GLU A 27 -6.54 2.52 -10.97
N GLN A 28 -6.37 2.15 -9.70
CA GLN A 28 -5.09 1.80 -9.10
C GLN A 28 -4.48 0.53 -9.72
N LEU A 29 -5.29 -0.45 -10.11
CA LEU A 29 -4.84 -1.61 -10.87
C LEU A 29 -4.35 -1.18 -12.26
N ALA A 30 -5.13 -0.35 -12.97
CA ALA A 30 -4.77 0.12 -14.30
C ALA A 30 -3.50 0.99 -14.29
N GLN A 31 -3.32 1.86 -13.29
CA GLN A 31 -2.11 2.67 -13.11
C GLN A 31 -0.87 1.80 -12.86
N ARG A 32 -1.03 0.62 -12.27
CA ARG A 32 0.03 -0.39 -12.10
C ARG A 32 0.27 -1.23 -13.36
N GLY A 33 -0.38 -0.91 -14.47
CA GLY A 33 -0.25 -1.64 -15.74
C GLY A 33 -1.03 -2.95 -15.78
N ILE A 34 -1.99 -3.16 -14.86
CA ILE A 34 -2.83 -4.37 -14.82
C ILE A 34 -4.13 -4.08 -15.58
N ASP A 35 -4.24 -4.62 -16.78
CA ASP A 35 -5.36 -4.36 -17.70
C ASP A 35 -6.30 -5.58 -17.89
N ALA A 36 -5.83 -6.79 -17.58
CA ALA A 36 -6.60 -8.03 -17.70
C ALA A 36 -7.19 -8.48 -16.37
N LEU A 37 -8.48 -8.87 -16.37
CA LEU A 37 -9.17 -9.36 -15.16
C LEU A 37 -8.46 -10.53 -14.46
N PRO A 38 -7.93 -11.57 -15.15
CA PRO A 38 -7.19 -12.63 -14.48
C PRO A 38 -5.92 -12.13 -13.77
N GLN A 39 -5.24 -11.12 -14.33
CA GLN A 39 -4.07 -10.52 -13.69
C GLN A 39 -4.47 -9.74 -12.45
N ALA A 40 -5.56 -8.96 -12.51
CA ALA A 40 -6.10 -8.25 -11.35
C ALA A 40 -6.50 -9.21 -10.22
N GLN A 41 -7.17 -10.32 -10.56
CA GLN A 41 -7.53 -11.36 -9.60
C GLN A 41 -6.29 -11.98 -8.94
N ALA A 42 -5.29 -12.38 -9.73
CA ALA A 42 -4.05 -12.95 -9.22
C ALA A 42 -3.21 -11.96 -8.39
N TYR A 43 -3.33 -10.66 -8.68
CA TYR A 43 -2.63 -9.60 -7.96
C TYR A 43 -3.25 -9.31 -6.58
N LEU A 44 -4.58 -9.33 -6.50
CA LEU A 44 -5.35 -9.05 -5.28
C LEU A 44 -5.52 -10.30 -4.40
N ASP A 45 -5.63 -11.48 -4.99
CA ASP A 45 -5.86 -12.74 -4.30
C ASP A 45 -4.75 -13.75 -4.65
N PRO A 46 -3.87 -14.11 -3.70
CA PRO A 46 -2.79 -15.05 -3.98
C PRO A 46 -3.30 -16.45 -4.38
N ARG A 47 -4.56 -16.81 -4.06
CA ARG A 47 -5.15 -18.10 -4.48
C ARG A 47 -5.43 -18.17 -5.98
N ALA A 48 -5.50 -17.01 -6.65
CA ALA A 48 -5.64 -16.92 -8.10
C ALA A 48 -4.28 -16.81 -8.82
N TYR A 49 -3.18 -16.65 -8.07
CA TYR A 49 -1.83 -16.63 -8.62
C TYR A 49 -1.28 -18.05 -8.78
N LYS A 50 -0.55 -18.29 -9.88
CA LYS A 50 0.15 -19.56 -10.12
C LYS A 50 1.66 -19.31 -10.04
N PRO A 51 2.34 -19.75 -8.97
CA PRO A 51 3.78 -19.57 -8.87
C PRO A 51 4.54 -20.41 -9.88
N ALA A 52 5.71 -19.92 -10.28
CA ALA A 52 6.69 -20.58 -11.10
C ALA A 52 7.14 -21.91 -10.47
N SER A 53 7.67 -22.79 -11.32
CA SER A 53 8.21 -24.07 -10.86
C SER A 53 9.58 -23.81 -10.22
N PRO A 54 9.92 -24.44 -9.09
CA PRO A 54 11.29 -24.36 -8.60
C PRO A 54 12.28 -25.02 -9.57
N PHE A 55 11.81 -25.91 -10.46
CA PHE A 55 12.60 -26.52 -11.52
C PHE A 55 12.84 -25.62 -12.74
N ASP A 56 12.34 -24.38 -12.73
CA ASP A 56 12.71 -23.37 -13.74
C ASP A 56 14.17 -22.91 -13.56
N PHE A 57 14.76 -23.13 -12.37
CA PHE A 57 16.20 -23.08 -12.17
C PHE A 57 16.88 -24.28 -12.87
N PRO A 58 17.79 -24.06 -13.84
CA PRO A 58 18.40 -25.14 -14.61
C PRO A 58 19.12 -26.19 -13.76
N ASP A 59 19.77 -25.75 -12.67
CA ASP A 59 20.56 -26.61 -11.79
C ASP A 59 19.74 -27.22 -10.63
N MET A 60 18.45 -26.89 -10.50
CA MET A 60 17.60 -27.42 -9.42
C MET A 60 17.54 -28.96 -9.39
N PRO A 61 17.42 -29.68 -10.53
CA PRO A 61 17.44 -31.14 -10.50
C PRO A 61 18.72 -31.71 -9.87
N ALA A 62 19.89 -31.15 -10.21
CA ALA A 62 21.17 -31.59 -9.66
C ALA A 62 21.30 -31.26 -8.17
N ALA A 63 20.81 -30.08 -7.74
CA ALA A 63 20.75 -29.71 -6.34
C ALA A 63 19.90 -30.69 -5.51
N VAL A 64 18.68 -31.00 -5.99
CA VAL A 64 17.76 -31.92 -5.30
C VAL A 64 18.33 -33.33 -5.23
N GLU A 65 18.87 -33.86 -6.34
CA GLU A 65 19.51 -35.19 -6.37
C GLU A 65 20.64 -35.27 -5.34
N ARG A 66 21.48 -34.24 -5.28
CA ARG A 66 22.61 -34.20 -4.35
C ARG A 66 22.19 -34.13 -2.89
N VAL A 67 21.19 -33.32 -2.58
CA VAL A 67 20.64 -33.21 -1.21
C VAL A 67 19.98 -34.53 -0.80
N GLN A 68 19.24 -35.18 -1.70
CA GLN A 68 18.65 -36.49 -1.43
C GLN A 68 19.72 -37.56 -1.18
N ALA A 69 20.81 -37.57 -1.97
CA ALA A 69 21.95 -38.45 -1.73
C ALA A 69 22.61 -38.18 -0.37
N ALA A 70 22.74 -36.92 0.05
CA ALA A 70 23.26 -36.59 1.36
C ALA A 70 22.39 -37.14 2.50
N ILE A 71 21.07 -36.97 2.39
CA ILE A 71 20.09 -37.48 3.36
C ILE A 71 20.15 -39.02 3.43
N GLN A 72 20.15 -39.70 2.29
CA GLN A 72 20.17 -41.16 2.22
C GLN A 72 21.46 -41.75 2.81
N ASN A 73 22.60 -41.11 2.54
CA ASN A 73 23.91 -41.55 3.00
C ASN A 73 24.29 -41.01 4.39
N GLN A 74 23.39 -40.29 5.07
CA GLN A 74 23.65 -39.67 6.38
C GLN A 74 24.88 -38.77 6.39
N GLN A 75 25.09 -38.08 5.27
CA GLN A 75 26.14 -37.08 5.10
C GLN A 75 25.81 -35.80 5.86
N THR A 76 26.84 -35.10 6.32
CA THR A 76 26.71 -33.82 7.00
C THR A 76 26.60 -32.69 5.98
N ILE A 77 25.47 -31.99 5.98
CA ILE A 77 25.24 -30.79 5.19
C ILE A 77 25.61 -29.58 6.04
N GLY A 78 26.52 -28.73 5.55
CA GLY A 78 26.84 -27.44 6.13
C GLY A 78 26.07 -26.33 5.42
N ILE A 79 25.39 -25.46 6.18
CA ILE A 79 24.74 -24.26 5.66
C ILE A 79 25.61 -23.04 5.97
N TRP A 80 25.93 -22.23 4.97
CA TRP A 80 26.59 -20.93 5.18
C TRP A 80 25.63 -19.80 4.84
N GLY A 81 25.23 -19.02 5.85
CA GLY A 81 24.28 -17.92 5.69
C GLY A 81 24.90 -16.52 5.73
N ASP A 82 24.05 -15.50 5.81
CA ASP A 82 24.42 -14.12 6.13
C ASP A 82 23.78 -13.62 7.45
N PHE A 83 24.34 -12.53 7.99
CA PHE A 83 24.01 -12.03 9.33
C PHE A 83 22.80 -11.10 9.39
N ASP A 84 22.22 -10.68 8.27
CA ASP A 84 21.00 -9.87 8.27
C ASP A 84 19.73 -10.75 8.31
N VAL A 85 18.55 -10.15 8.31
CA VAL A 85 17.30 -10.93 8.44
C VAL A 85 17.07 -11.87 7.26
N ASP A 86 17.48 -11.51 6.03
CA ASP A 86 17.30 -12.39 4.88
C ASP A 86 18.20 -13.63 5.03
N GLY A 87 19.48 -13.45 5.33
CA GLY A 87 20.40 -14.54 5.64
C GLY A 87 20.02 -15.37 6.88
N GLN A 88 19.58 -14.73 7.96
CA GLN A 88 19.11 -15.42 9.18
C GLN A 88 17.88 -16.29 8.90
N THR A 89 16.88 -15.77 8.17
CA THR A 89 15.66 -16.50 7.84
C THR A 89 15.93 -17.59 6.80
N SER A 90 16.79 -17.34 5.82
CA SER A 90 17.28 -18.33 4.85
C SER A 90 17.97 -19.50 5.56
N THR A 91 18.85 -19.21 6.51
CA THR A 91 19.56 -20.22 7.29
C THR A 91 18.58 -21.04 8.13
N ALA A 92 17.68 -20.39 8.87
CA ALA A 92 16.67 -21.07 9.68
C ALA A 92 15.76 -21.97 8.81
N LEU A 93 15.33 -21.46 7.65
CA LEU A 93 14.49 -22.19 6.69
C LEU A 93 15.21 -23.45 6.17
N LEU A 94 16.46 -23.34 5.71
CA LEU A 94 17.21 -24.49 5.22
C LEU A 94 17.49 -25.49 6.34
N VAL A 95 17.89 -25.02 7.51
CA VAL A 95 18.19 -25.87 8.66
C VAL A 95 16.95 -26.67 9.09
N ASP A 96 15.80 -26.02 9.27
CA ASP A 96 14.57 -26.71 9.66
C ASP A 96 14.05 -27.62 8.54
N GLY A 97 13.98 -27.10 7.31
CA GLY A 97 13.49 -27.84 6.14
C GLY A 97 14.26 -29.13 5.89
N LEU A 98 15.60 -29.07 5.95
CA LEU A 98 16.47 -30.23 5.77
C LEU A 98 16.44 -31.20 6.95
N ARG A 99 16.43 -30.69 8.20
CA ARG A 99 16.32 -31.55 9.40
C ARG A 99 15.00 -32.33 9.41
N ARG A 100 13.88 -31.68 9.07
CA ARG A 100 12.57 -32.33 8.90
C ARG A 100 12.56 -33.37 7.77
N ALA A 101 13.38 -33.16 6.73
CA ALA A 101 13.59 -34.13 5.65
C ALA A 101 14.54 -35.30 6.04
N GLY A 102 15.14 -35.26 7.23
CA GLY A 102 16.02 -36.31 7.77
C GLY A 102 17.52 -36.08 7.56
N ALA A 103 17.94 -34.87 7.18
CA ALA A 103 19.35 -34.52 7.00
C ALA A 103 20.08 -34.27 8.32
N GLN A 104 21.40 -34.51 8.34
CA GLN A 104 22.29 -34.00 9.38
C GLN A 104 22.80 -32.63 8.96
N VAL A 105 22.49 -31.59 9.75
CA VAL A 105 22.73 -30.20 9.35
C VAL A 105 23.54 -29.45 10.40
N ARG A 106 24.67 -28.88 9.95
CA ARG A 106 25.46 -27.84 10.61
C ARG A 106 25.18 -26.51 9.90
N TYR A 107 25.35 -25.40 10.59
CA TYR A 107 25.28 -24.09 9.95
C TYR A 107 26.29 -23.14 10.56
N HIS A 108 26.65 -22.11 9.78
CA HIS A 108 27.48 -21.00 10.20
C HIS A 108 26.91 -19.71 9.64
N VAL A 109 26.66 -18.73 10.51
CA VAL A 109 26.39 -17.34 10.12
C VAL A 109 27.63 -16.51 10.48
N PRO A 110 28.22 -15.76 9.54
CA PRO A 110 29.45 -15.02 9.81
C PRO A 110 29.25 -13.93 10.85
N ASN A 111 30.18 -13.81 11.81
CA ASN A 111 30.18 -12.68 12.72
C ASN A 111 30.70 -11.42 11.99
N ARG A 112 29.82 -10.44 11.72
CA ARG A 112 30.15 -9.24 10.93
C ARG A 112 31.41 -8.50 11.40
N ALA A 113 31.63 -8.38 12.71
CA ALA A 113 32.76 -7.63 13.25
C ALA A 113 34.10 -8.34 13.02
N ARG A 114 34.10 -9.67 13.15
CA ARG A 114 35.31 -10.52 13.03
C ARG A 114 35.57 -10.99 11.60
N GLU A 115 34.51 -11.37 10.90
CA GLU A 115 34.54 -12.10 9.63
C GLU A 115 34.15 -11.19 8.45
N SER A 116 33.59 -10.01 8.71
CA SER A 116 32.96 -9.17 7.67
C SER A 116 31.79 -9.91 6.99
N HIS A 117 31.40 -9.48 5.79
CA HIS A 117 30.37 -10.13 4.98
C HIS A 117 30.98 -11.17 4.03
N GLY A 118 30.16 -12.09 3.54
CA GLY A 118 30.57 -13.12 2.59
C GLY A 118 31.15 -14.38 3.23
N ILE A 119 31.83 -15.18 2.41
CA ILE A 119 32.47 -16.44 2.81
C ILE A 119 33.98 -16.22 2.85
N ARG A 120 34.53 -15.93 4.01
CA ARG A 120 35.97 -15.71 4.16
C ARG A 120 36.72 -17.02 4.31
N LEU A 121 37.72 -17.24 3.44
CA LEU A 121 38.48 -18.48 3.36
C LEU A 121 39.01 -19.04 4.70
N PRO A 122 39.57 -18.25 5.64
CA PRO A 122 40.02 -18.79 6.93
C PRO A 122 38.90 -19.44 7.73
N PHE A 123 37.72 -18.81 7.77
CA PHE A 123 36.58 -19.30 8.54
C PHE A 123 35.86 -20.44 7.81
N LEU A 124 35.84 -20.43 6.47
CA LEU A 124 35.40 -21.58 5.69
C LEU A 124 36.25 -22.83 5.99
N LYS A 125 37.57 -22.67 6.07
CA LYS A 125 38.46 -23.78 6.46
C LYS A 125 38.12 -24.33 7.84
N GLU A 126 37.85 -23.46 8.81
CA GLU A 126 37.43 -23.87 10.15
C GLU A 126 36.11 -24.65 10.12
N PHE A 127 35.11 -24.15 9.40
CA PHE A 127 33.81 -24.81 9.27
C PHE A 127 33.91 -26.17 8.57
N MET A 128 34.76 -26.29 7.54
CA MET A 128 35.03 -27.56 6.86
C MET A 128 35.68 -28.62 7.78
N LEU A 129 36.43 -28.20 8.82
CA LEU A 129 37.01 -29.14 9.79
C LEU A 129 35.95 -29.84 10.65
N GLU A 130 34.69 -29.38 10.63
CA GLU A 130 33.57 -30.05 11.28
C GLU A 130 33.08 -31.30 10.54
N GLY A 131 33.69 -31.65 9.39
CA GLY A 131 33.40 -32.87 8.64
C GLY A 131 32.20 -32.72 7.70
N LEU A 132 32.20 -31.66 6.89
CA LEU A 132 31.14 -31.39 5.91
C LEU A 132 31.32 -32.24 4.65
N ASP A 133 30.21 -32.82 4.16
CA ASP A 133 30.15 -33.57 2.89
C ASP A 133 29.50 -32.76 1.76
N LEU A 134 28.69 -31.77 2.11
CA LEU A 134 27.98 -30.87 1.19
C LEU A 134 27.90 -29.49 1.84
N LEU A 135 28.26 -28.45 1.09
CA LEU A 135 28.03 -27.06 1.48
C LEU A 135 26.84 -26.49 0.72
N ILE A 136 25.91 -25.86 1.42
CA ILE A 136 24.84 -25.07 0.82
C ILE A 136 24.99 -23.63 1.32
N THR A 137 25.12 -22.66 0.42
CA THR A 137 25.14 -21.25 0.80
C THR A 137 23.73 -20.68 0.70
N CYS A 138 23.40 -19.68 1.51
CA CYS A 138 22.16 -18.92 1.39
C CYS A 138 22.39 -17.43 1.62
N ASP A 139 21.79 -16.62 0.75
CA ASP A 139 21.92 -15.15 0.76
C ASP A 139 23.36 -14.64 0.63
N THR A 140 24.26 -15.51 0.16
CA THR A 140 25.67 -15.21 -0.03
C THR A 140 26.31 -16.28 -0.91
N GLY A 141 27.52 -15.99 -1.42
CA GLY A 141 28.36 -16.94 -2.13
C GLY A 141 28.61 -16.61 -3.60
N ILE A 142 27.72 -15.90 -4.31
CA ILE A 142 27.86 -15.67 -5.77
C ILE A 142 29.12 -14.88 -6.14
N SER A 143 29.63 -14.08 -5.20
CA SER A 143 30.87 -13.31 -5.35
C SER A 143 32.10 -13.97 -4.71
N GLU A 144 31.96 -15.14 -4.09
CA GLU A 144 32.98 -15.76 -3.22
C GLU A 144 33.88 -16.75 -3.98
N LEU A 145 34.45 -16.28 -5.08
CA LEU A 145 35.26 -17.10 -6.00
C LEU A 145 36.42 -17.81 -5.29
N GLU A 146 37.21 -17.11 -4.47
CA GLU A 146 38.39 -17.69 -3.81
C GLU A 146 37.99 -18.85 -2.87
N SER A 147 37.01 -18.60 -2.01
CA SER A 147 36.58 -19.53 -0.97
C SER A 147 35.91 -20.76 -1.54
N LEU A 148 35.01 -20.59 -2.53
CA LEU A 148 34.31 -21.71 -3.15
C LEU A 148 35.23 -22.50 -4.10
N THR A 149 36.20 -21.85 -4.75
CA THR A 149 37.28 -22.57 -5.47
C THR A 149 38.09 -23.45 -4.52
N TYR A 150 38.42 -22.94 -3.34
CA TYR A 150 39.11 -23.75 -2.34
C TYR A 150 38.27 -24.95 -1.89
N ALA A 151 36.99 -24.76 -1.54
CA ALA A 151 36.09 -25.85 -1.16
C ALA A 151 36.05 -26.95 -2.23
N ALA A 152 35.82 -26.56 -3.50
CA ALA A 152 35.82 -27.50 -4.62
C ALA A 152 37.16 -28.23 -4.78
N SER A 153 38.30 -27.55 -4.57
CA SER A 153 39.63 -28.18 -4.63
C SER A 153 39.87 -29.23 -3.54
N GLN A 154 39.11 -29.17 -2.43
CA GLN A 154 39.13 -30.16 -1.36
C GLN A 154 38.10 -31.29 -1.59
N GLY A 155 37.39 -31.27 -2.72
CA GLY A 155 36.36 -32.26 -3.05
C GLY A 155 35.02 -32.04 -2.32
N LEU A 156 34.78 -30.86 -1.75
CA LEU A 156 33.50 -30.51 -1.15
C LEU A 156 32.53 -30.03 -2.24
N ASP A 157 31.41 -30.71 -2.39
CA ASP A 157 30.33 -30.26 -3.26
C ASP A 157 29.68 -28.99 -2.70
N VAL A 158 29.34 -28.05 -3.59
CA VAL A 158 28.72 -26.77 -3.21
C VAL A 158 27.41 -26.59 -3.98
N ILE A 159 26.31 -26.33 -3.28
CA ILE A 159 25.07 -25.79 -3.85
C ILE A 159 24.97 -24.34 -3.42
N LEU A 160 24.91 -23.43 -4.38
CA LEU A 160 24.88 -22.01 -4.12
C LEU A 160 23.43 -21.52 -4.22
N THR A 161 22.87 -20.98 -3.13
CA THR A 161 21.61 -20.22 -3.17
C THR A 161 21.89 -18.76 -2.81
N ASP A 162 21.60 -17.84 -3.71
CA ASP A 162 21.94 -16.42 -3.56
C ASP A 162 21.06 -15.59 -4.50
N HIS A 163 20.91 -14.30 -4.25
CA HIS A 163 20.15 -13.37 -5.09
C HIS A 163 20.95 -12.13 -5.52
N HIS A 164 22.17 -11.98 -5.01
CA HIS A 164 23.06 -10.88 -5.35
C HIS A 164 23.42 -10.88 -6.84
N THR A 165 23.80 -9.70 -7.35
CA THR A 165 24.22 -9.54 -8.75
C THR A 165 25.44 -10.43 -9.05
N PRO A 166 25.35 -11.34 -10.04
CA PRO A 166 26.47 -12.21 -10.38
C PRO A 166 27.66 -11.43 -10.95
N PRO A 167 28.91 -11.72 -10.53
CA PRO A 167 30.10 -11.15 -11.14
C PRO A 167 30.40 -11.78 -12.51
N GLU A 168 31.37 -11.22 -13.25
CA GLU A 168 31.80 -11.76 -14.56
C GLU A 168 32.32 -13.21 -14.47
N THR A 169 32.97 -13.55 -13.37
CA THR A 169 33.51 -14.90 -13.12
C THR A 169 32.77 -15.52 -11.93
N LEU A 170 32.00 -16.56 -12.21
CA LEU A 170 31.21 -17.25 -11.19
C LEU A 170 32.07 -18.26 -10.41
N PRO A 171 31.80 -18.45 -9.11
CA PRO A 171 32.42 -19.51 -8.31
C PRO A 171 32.04 -20.90 -8.83
N PRO A 172 32.91 -21.92 -8.63
CA PRO A 172 32.53 -23.29 -8.93
C PRO A 172 31.46 -23.77 -7.94
N ALA A 173 30.37 -24.32 -8.48
CA ALA A 173 29.31 -24.97 -7.71
C ALA A 173 28.78 -26.18 -8.49
N LEU A 174 28.32 -27.20 -7.78
CA LEU A 174 27.58 -28.33 -8.37
C LEU A 174 26.23 -27.85 -8.93
N ALA A 175 25.61 -26.92 -8.23
CA ALA A 175 24.37 -26.28 -8.63
C ALA A 175 24.37 -24.81 -8.21
N LEU A 176 23.99 -23.93 -9.12
CA LEU A 176 23.88 -22.50 -8.89
C LEU A 176 22.42 -22.06 -9.01
N LEU A 177 21.81 -21.73 -7.88
CA LEU A 177 20.45 -21.23 -7.76
C LEU A 177 20.53 -19.73 -7.45
N ASN A 178 20.52 -18.91 -8.50
CA ASN A 178 20.42 -17.46 -8.36
C ASN A 178 19.40 -16.92 -9.36
N PRO A 179 18.34 -16.21 -8.91
CA PRO A 179 17.30 -15.71 -9.78
C PRO A 179 17.84 -14.83 -10.89
N ARG A 180 18.91 -14.05 -10.63
CA ARG A 180 19.57 -13.15 -11.59
C ARG A 180 20.19 -13.85 -12.80
N LEU A 181 20.24 -15.18 -12.82
CA LEU A 181 20.66 -15.99 -13.97
C LEU A 181 19.50 -16.49 -14.82
N LEU A 182 18.26 -16.30 -14.38
CA LEU A 182 17.05 -16.55 -15.17
C LEU A 182 16.85 -15.40 -16.18
N PRO A 183 15.98 -15.59 -17.20
CA PRO A 183 15.61 -14.49 -18.10
C PRO A 183 15.08 -13.27 -17.33
N ASP A 184 15.35 -12.05 -17.81
CA ASP A 184 14.98 -10.80 -17.12
C ASP A 184 13.47 -10.68 -16.83
N GLU A 185 12.64 -11.23 -17.70
CA GLU A 185 11.19 -11.24 -17.57
C GLU A 185 10.65 -12.35 -16.66
N HIS A 186 11.53 -13.23 -16.15
CA HIS A 186 11.12 -14.35 -15.32
C HIS A 186 10.46 -13.87 -14.01
N PRO A 187 9.37 -14.51 -13.53
CA PRO A 187 8.68 -14.08 -12.31
C PRO A 187 9.54 -14.10 -11.04
N MET A 188 10.52 -15.01 -10.99
CA MET A 188 11.47 -15.14 -9.87
C MET A 188 12.65 -14.16 -9.92
N GLN A 189 12.79 -13.32 -10.95
CA GLN A 189 14.02 -12.56 -11.20
C GLN A 189 14.48 -11.65 -10.04
N ASP A 190 13.52 -11.11 -9.29
CA ASP A 190 13.79 -10.19 -8.17
C ASP A 190 13.65 -10.88 -6.80
N MET A 191 13.62 -12.21 -6.77
CA MET A 191 13.42 -12.97 -5.54
C MET A 191 14.52 -12.70 -4.50
N ALA A 192 14.13 -12.57 -3.23
CA ALA A 192 15.06 -12.42 -2.11
C ALA A 192 15.89 -13.70 -1.87
N GLY A 193 16.94 -13.61 -1.04
CA GLY A 193 17.77 -14.75 -0.63
C GLY A 193 16.94 -15.87 -0.01
N VAL A 194 16.04 -15.55 0.93
CA VAL A 194 15.15 -16.52 1.59
C VAL A 194 14.16 -17.14 0.62
N GLY A 195 13.70 -16.39 -0.39
CA GLY A 195 12.86 -16.92 -1.45
C GLY A 195 13.62 -17.95 -2.29
N THR A 196 14.88 -17.66 -2.62
CA THR A 196 15.74 -18.56 -3.39
C THR A 196 16.03 -19.85 -2.61
N ALA A 197 16.35 -19.73 -1.32
CA ALA A 197 16.52 -20.87 -0.40
C ALA A 197 15.23 -21.69 -0.25
N TYR A 198 14.07 -21.02 -0.18
CA TYR A 198 12.76 -21.66 -0.16
C TYR A 198 12.50 -22.50 -1.39
N GLN A 199 12.89 -22.05 -2.58
CA GLN A 199 12.70 -22.82 -3.82
C GLN A 199 13.46 -24.15 -3.80
N LEU A 200 14.64 -24.22 -3.16
CA LEU A 200 15.36 -25.48 -2.95
C LEU A 200 14.58 -26.43 -2.02
N ILE A 201 14.07 -25.93 -0.89
CA ILE A 201 13.25 -26.74 0.02
C ILE A 201 11.95 -27.19 -0.65
N ARG A 202 11.28 -26.30 -1.37
CA ARG A 202 10.07 -26.60 -2.14
C ARG A 202 10.33 -27.71 -3.16
N ALA A 203 11.41 -27.63 -3.95
CA ALA A 203 11.78 -28.66 -4.91
C ALA A 203 12.09 -30.01 -4.24
N LEU A 204 12.83 -30.00 -3.13
CA LEU A 204 13.16 -31.20 -2.36
C LEU A 204 11.89 -31.90 -1.85
N TYR A 205 10.93 -31.14 -1.33
CA TYR A 205 9.67 -31.64 -0.80
C TYR A 205 8.74 -32.11 -1.92
N GLU A 206 8.70 -31.38 -3.04
CA GLU A 206 7.99 -31.80 -4.26
C GLU A 206 8.50 -33.14 -4.80
N ALA A 207 9.82 -33.31 -4.90
CA ALA A 207 10.46 -34.55 -5.33
C ALA A 207 10.19 -35.74 -4.39
N ARG A 208 9.78 -35.47 -3.15
CA ARG A 208 9.41 -36.48 -2.14
C ARG A 208 7.90 -36.71 -2.04
N GLY A 209 7.08 -36.03 -2.84
CA GLY A 209 5.63 -36.15 -2.83
C GLY A 209 4.92 -35.35 -1.72
N HIS A 210 5.61 -34.38 -1.11
CA HIS A 210 5.16 -33.60 0.05
C HIS A 210 5.24 -32.08 -0.19
N ALA A 211 4.95 -31.62 -1.40
CA ALA A 211 5.12 -30.21 -1.80
C ALA A 211 4.44 -29.20 -0.84
N ALA A 212 3.25 -29.53 -0.32
CA ALA A 212 2.48 -28.66 0.55
C ALA A 212 3.13 -28.40 1.92
N ASP A 213 4.02 -29.29 2.39
CA ASP A 213 4.66 -29.12 3.71
C ASP A 213 5.69 -27.97 3.68
N ALA A 214 6.19 -27.60 2.49
CA ALA A 214 7.06 -26.43 2.32
C ALA A 214 6.35 -25.12 2.69
N ASP A 215 5.02 -25.03 2.51
CA ASP A 215 4.25 -23.80 2.81
C ASP A 215 4.35 -23.37 4.29
N THR A 216 4.75 -24.29 5.19
CA THR A 216 4.99 -24.00 6.61
C THR A 216 6.18 -23.06 6.87
N PHE A 217 6.97 -22.76 5.85
CA PHE A 217 8.10 -21.83 5.91
C PHE A 217 7.81 -20.45 5.31
N LEU A 218 6.61 -20.23 4.76
CA LEU A 218 6.29 -18.98 4.05
C LEU A 218 6.31 -17.74 4.93
N ASP A 219 6.15 -17.90 6.24
CA ASP A 219 6.35 -16.81 7.20
C ASP A 219 7.82 -16.38 7.31
N LEU A 220 8.78 -17.31 7.28
CA LEU A 220 10.20 -16.96 7.18
C LEU A 220 10.50 -16.27 5.84
N VAL A 221 9.90 -16.75 4.75
CA VAL A 221 10.02 -16.12 3.43
C VAL A 221 9.51 -14.68 3.48
N ALA A 222 8.30 -14.46 3.97
CA ALA A 222 7.75 -13.10 4.08
C ALA A 222 8.59 -12.19 4.99
N LEU A 223 9.13 -12.73 6.09
CA LEU A 223 9.98 -11.99 7.01
C LEU A 223 11.28 -11.54 6.34
N GLY A 224 12.02 -12.45 5.70
CA GLY A 224 13.27 -12.13 5.01
C GLY A 224 13.05 -11.20 3.82
N THR A 225 12.10 -11.51 2.94
CA THR A 225 11.79 -10.69 1.75
C THR A 225 11.45 -9.24 2.12
N VAL A 226 10.61 -9.01 3.14
CA VAL A 226 10.25 -7.65 3.55
C VAL A 226 11.42 -6.95 4.27
N ALA A 227 12.21 -7.67 5.05
CA ALA A 227 13.35 -7.10 5.76
C ALA A 227 14.54 -6.74 4.85
N ASP A 228 14.69 -7.44 3.73
CA ASP A 228 15.64 -7.15 2.65
C ASP A 228 15.23 -5.92 1.81
N LEU A 229 13.99 -5.42 1.99
CA LEU A 229 13.39 -4.40 1.13
C LEU A 229 13.32 -4.85 -0.35
N ALA A 230 13.19 -6.16 -0.57
CA ALA A 230 13.05 -6.73 -1.90
C ALA A 230 11.79 -6.20 -2.60
N ASP A 231 11.83 -6.23 -3.93
CA ASP A 231 10.71 -5.78 -4.76
C ASP A 231 9.47 -6.65 -4.51
N LEU A 232 8.39 -6.05 -4.01
CA LEU A 232 7.12 -6.72 -3.69
C LEU A 232 6.22 -6.79 -4.92
N SER A 233 6.78 -7.31 -6.00
CA SER A 233 6.08 -7.65 -7.23
C SER A 233 6.17 -9.16 -7.51
N ARG A 234 5.37 -9.66 -8.45
CA ARG A 234 5.42 -11.04 -8.98
C ARG A 234 5.50 -12.11 -7.86
N GLU A 235 6.56 -12.94 -7.85
CA GLU A 235 6.73 -14.06 -6.91
C GLU A 235 6.95 -13.60 -5.47
N ASN A 236 7.76 -12.56 -5.25
CA ASN A 236 7.93 -11.99 -3.90
C ASN A 236 6.61 -11.52 -3.33
N ARG A 237 5.78 -10.83 -4.13
CA ARG A 237 4.44 -10.41 -3.71
C ARG A 237 3.60 -11.61 -3.29
N TYR A 238 3.54 -12.64 -4.13
CA TYR A 238 2.77 -13.85 -3.85
C TYR A 238 3.22 -14.52 -2.55
N TYR A 239 4.52 -14.75 -2.37
CA TYR A 239 5.03 -15.40 -1.15
C TYR A 239 4.86 -14.53 0.09
N VAL A 240 5.01 -13.22 -0.01
CA VAL A 240 4.74 -12.31 1.11
C VAL A 240 3.26 -12.29 1.47
N GLN A 241 2.33 -12.28 0.49
CA GLN A 241 0.90 -12.40 0.76
C GLN A 241 0.59 -13.68 1.55
N ARG A 242 1.08 -14.83 1.07
CA ARG A 242 0.86 -16.13 1.70
C ARG A 242 1.52 -16.24 3.08
N GLY A 243 2.72 -15.68 3.24
CA GLY A 243 3.43 -15.66 4.52
C GLY A 243 2.77 -14.75 5.55
N LEU A 244 2.26 -13.58 5.15
CA LEU A 244 1.48 -12.70 6.02
C LEU A 244 0.15 -13.36 6.43
N GLU A 245 -0.52 -14.08 5.54
CA GLU A 245 -1.70 -14.90 5.87
C GLU A 245 -1.34 -15.94 6.95
N LEU A 246 -0.24 -16.67 6.76
CA LEU A 246 0.24 -17.66 7.72
C LEU A 246 0.54 -17.02 9.09
N MET A 247 1.30 -15.93 9.13
CA MET A 247 1.64 -15.24 10.38
C MET A 247 0.41 -14.73 11.15
N ARG A 248 -0.66 -14.32 10.44
CA ARG A 248 -1.92 -13.88 11.06
C ARG A 248 -2.68 -15.03 11.72
N THR A 249 -2.52 -16.25 11.21
CA THR A 249 -3.21 -17.44 11.72
C THR A 249 -2.37 -18.24 12.72
N ASP A 250 -1.06 -18.34 12.50
CA ASP A 250 -0.12 -19.13 13.29
C ASP A 250 1.21 -18.38 13.38
N LEU A 251 1.28 -17.44 14.32
CA LEU A 251 2.48 -16.65 14.53
C LEU A 251 3.54 -17.47 15.24
N ARG A 252 4.77 -17.54 14.68
CA ARG A 252 5.90 -18.24 15.33
C ARG A 252 6.11 -17.78 16.78
N PRO A 253 6.38 -18.70 17.73
CA PRO A 253 6.65 -18.36 19.13
C PRO A 253 7.75 -17.30 19.31
N ALA A 254 8.80 -17.37 18.47
CA ALA A 254 9.87 -16.37 18.44
C ALA A 254 9.35 -14.95 18.17
N LEU A 255 8.50 -14.79 17.14
CA LEU A 255 7.91 -13.50 16.80
C LEU A 255 6.93 -13.03 17.88
N GLN A 256 6.17 -13.93 18.51
CA GLN A 256 5.33 -13.60 19.66
C GLN A 256 6.14 -13.00 20.82
N ALA A 257 7.24 -13.66 21.20
CA ALA A 257 8.13 -13.18 22.26
C ALA A 257 8.76 -11.82 21.91
N LEU A 258 9.18 -11.63 20.65
CA LEU A 258 9.77 -10.38 20.18
C LEU A 258 8.76 -9.22 20.21
N LEU A 259 7.52 -9.45 19.77
CA LEU A 259 6.46 -8.44 19.80
C LEU A 259 6.06 -8.07 21.23
N ALA A 260 6.04 -9.05 22.15
CA ALA A 260 5.80 -8.78 23.57
C ALA A 260 6.93 -7.93 24.18
N SER A 261 8.19 -8.25 23.88
CA SER A 261 9.36 -7.47 24.31
C SER A 261 9.33 -6.04 23.76
N ALA A 262 8.81 -5.85 22.55
CA ALA A 262 8.64 -4.55 21.91
C ALA A 262 7.48 -3.71 22.48
N ASP A 263 6.70 -4.23 23.44
CA ASP A 263 5.40 -3.70 23.88
C ASP A 263 4.49 -3.36 22.69
N TYR A 264 4.56 -4.17 21.63
CA TYR A 264 3.74 -3.97 20.44
C TYR A 264 2.30 -4.40 20.74
N ARG A 265 1.40 -3.42 20.84
CA ARG A 265 -0.03 -3.62 21.08
C ARG A 265 -0.89 -3.30 19.84
N GLY A 266 -0.28 -3.20 18.66
CA GLY A 266 -0.87 -2.55 17.47
C GLY A 266 -1.59 -3.47 16.46
N GLY A 267 -2.41 -2.82 15.62
CA GLY A 267 -2.53 -2.97 14.15
C GLY A 267 -2.93 -4.29 13.49
N GLY A 268 -2.46 -5.44 13.97
CA GLY A 268 -2.37 -6.68 13.19
C GLY A 268 -0.99 -6.86 12.55
N ILE A 269 -0.81 -7.95 11.79
CA ILE A 269 0.45 -8.31 11.13
C ILE A 269 0.43 -7.86 9.66
N ASN A 270 1.40 -7.04 9.28
CA ASN A 270 1.59 -6.50 7.94
C ASN A 270 3.10 -6.26 7.67
N GLU A 271 3.42 -5.85 6.44
CA GLU A 271 4.77 -5.49 5.99
C GLU A 271 5.43 -4.43 6.89
N SER A 272 4.65 -3.50 7.45
CA SER A 272 5.15 -2.36 8.19
C SER A 272 5.63 -2.79 9.56
N LEU A 273 4.89 -3.71 10.21
CA LEU A 273 5.34 -4.38 11.42
C LEU A 273 6.64 -5.14 11.18
N ILE A 274 6.77 -5.83 10.04
CA ILE A 274 8.02 -6.52 9.69
C ILE A 274 9.15 -5.51 9.50
N GLY A 275 9.01 -4.54 8.59
CA GLY A 275 10.06 -3.61 8.20
C GLY A 275 10.49 -2.62 9.29
N PHE A 276 9.58 -2.19 10.15
CA PHE A 276 9.86 -1.14 11.14
C PHE A 276 9.95 -1.63 12.59
N THR A 277 9.45 -2.83 12.90
CA THR A 277 9.44 -3.37 14.27
C THR A 277 10.27 -4.64 14.42
N ILE A 278 9.99 -5.67 13.62
CA ILE A 278 10.64 -6.99 13.75
C ILE A 278 12.05 -6.95 13.15
N GLY A 279 12.16 -6.57 11.87
CA GLY A 279 13.41 -6.53 11.11
C GLY A 279 14.52 -5.74 11.81
N PRO A 280 14.28 -4.50 12.29
CA PRO A 280 15.31 -3.72 12.97
C PRO A 280 15.86 -4.34 14.26
N ARG A 281 15.08 -5.17 14.96
CA ARG A 281 15.52 -5.87 16.18
C ARG A 281 16.41 -7.05 15.86
N MET A 282 16.00 -7.87 14.89
CA MET A 282 16.80 -9.00 14.43
C MET A 282 18.10 -8.54 13.77
N ASN A 283 18.04 -7.49 12.94
CA ASN A 283 19.22 -6.85 12.35
C ASN A 283 20.15 -6.20 13.38
N ALA A 284 19.69 -5.92 14.59
CA ALA A 284 20.55 -5.37 15.63
C ALA A 284 21.60 -6.40 16.07
N ALA A 285 21.25 -7.69 16.11
CA ALA A 285 22.20 -8.77 16.39
C ALA A 285 23.32 -8.79 15.35
N GLY A 286 23.02 -8.91 14.05
CA GLY A 286 24.05 -8.92 13.00
C GLY A 286 24.87 -7.61 12.86
N ARG A 287 24.46 -6.53 13.53
CA ARG A 287 25.18 -5.24 13.53
C ARG A 287 26.09 -5.06 14.73
N LEU A 288 25.69 -5.55 15.89
CA LEU A 288 26.34 -5.26 17.17
C LEU A 288 26.88 -6.49 17.90
N ASP A 289 26.46 -7.69 17.50
CA ASP A 289 26.77 -8.94 18.20
C ASP A 289 26.80 -10.13 17.21
N ASP A 290 26.72 -11.36 17.74
CA ASP A 290 26.61 -12.59 16.97
C ASP A 290 25.16 -12.87 16.53
N ALA A 291 24.93 -12.99 15.21
CA ALA A 291 23.64 -13.27 14.62
C ALA A 291 23.20 -14.76 14.70
N ASN A 292 24.09 -15.69 15.05
CA ASN A 292 23.76 -17.12 15.13
C ASN A 292 22.63 -17.39 16.14
N ILE A 293 22.53 -16.60 17.22
CA ILE A 293 21.46 -16.74 18.20
C ILE A 293 20.06 -16.52 17.60
N VAL A 294 19.96 -15.74 16.52
CA VAL A 294 18.68 -15.46 15.86
C VAL A 294 18.18 -16.67 15.08
N VAL A 295 19.08 -17.48 14.52
CA VAL A 295 18.72 -18.74 13.87
C VAL A 295 18.11 -19.69 14.90
N GLU A 296 18.78 -19.91 16.04
CA GLU A 296 18.23 -20.73 17.13
C GLU A 296 16.91 -20.17 17.69
N PHE A 297 16.80 -18.84 17.79
CA PHE A 297 15.58 -18.15 18.20
C PHE A 297 14.40 -18.47 17.29
N LEU A 298 14.56 -18.38 15.98
CA LEU A 298 13.51 -18.68 14.99
C LEU A 298 13.09 -20.15 14.98
N LEU A 299 13.98 -21.05 15.41
CA LEU A 299 13.76 -22.51 15.43
C LEU A 299 13.23 -23.04 16.77
N SER A 300 13.41 -22.29 17.86
CA SER A 300 13.12 -22.75 19.20
C SER A 300 11.63 -22.75 19.55
N ARG A 301 11.27 -23.64 20.48
CA ARG A 301 9.97 -23.70 21.16
C ARG A 301 10.09 -23.56 22.69
N ASP A 302 11.30 -23.34 23.20
CA ASP A 302 11.53 -23.13 24.63
C ASP A 302 11.18 -21.69 25.00
N GLU A 303 10.05 -21.50 25.68
CA GLU A 303 9.57 -20.19 26.10
C GLU A 303 10.59 -19.38 26.90
N ALA A 304 11.35 -20.02 27.79
CA ALA A 304 12.32 -19.32 28.62
C ALA A 304 13.49 -18.79 27.77
N PHE A 305 13.98 -19.61 26.85
CA PHE A 305 14.98 -19.21 25.86
C PHE A 305 14.46 -18.08 24.97
N LEU A 306 13.24 -18.21 24.43
CA LEU A 306 12.65 -17.21 23.55
C LEU A 306 12.49 -15.85 24.25
N GLN A 307 12.02 -15.82 25.49
CA GLN A 307 11.90 -14.56 26.25
C GLN A 307 13.26 -13.93 26.52
N ALA A 308 14.27 -14.74 26.86
CA ALA A 308 15.63 -14.24 27.09
C ALA A 308 16.24 -13.62 25.83
N VAL A 309 16.14 -14.31 24.69
CA VAL A 309 16.66 -13.79 23.42
C VAL A 309 15.86 -12.59 22.93
N ALA A 310 14.53 -12.58 23.07
CA ALA A 310 13.71 -11.43 22.72
C ALA A 310 14.07 -10.17 23.53
N ALA A 311 14.40 -10.32 24.82
CA ALA A 311 14.90 -9.22 25.64
C ALA A 311 16.30 -8.75 25.19
N GLN A 312 17.20 -9.68 24.84
CA GLN A 312 18.51 -9.36 24.29
C GLN A 312 18.40 -8.59 22.96
N LEU A 313 17.53 -9.01 22.05
CA LEU A 313 17.32 -8.33 20.76
C LEU A 313 16.73 -6.91 20.94
N GLU A 314 15.86 -6.69 21.93
CA GLU A 314 15.37 -5.36 22.26
C GLU A 314 16.47 -4.45 22.81
N ASP A 315 17.33 -4.98 23.69
CA ASP A 315 18.47 -4.25 24.23
C ASP A 315 19.46 -3.87 23.12
N LEU A 316 19.84 -4.84 22.28
CA LEU A 316 20.69 -4.59 21.11
C LEU A 316 20.08 -3.55 20.16
N ASN A 317 18.77 -3.60 19.91
CA ASN A 317 18.11 -2.58 19.09
C ASN A 317 18.16 -1.18 19.74
N SER A 318 18.00 -1.11 21.06
CA SER A 318 18.11 0.14 21.81
C SER A 318 19.54 0.71 21.74
N GLN A 319 20.56 -0.14 21.94
CA GLN A 319 21.97 0.23 21.77
C GLN A 319 22.27 0.70 20.34
N ARG A 320 21.76 -0.03 19.33
CA ARG A 320 21.91 0.34 17.91
C ARG A 320 21.33 1.72 17.63
N LYS A 321 20.11 2.00 18.11
CA LYS A 321 19.48 3.33 17.94
C LYS A 321 20.33 4.44 18.56
N LEU A 322 20.86 4.22 19.77
CA LEU A 322 21.74 5.18 20.44
C LEU A 322 23.04 5.41 19.66
N ALA A 323 23.66 4.35 19.16
CA ALA A 323 24.89 4.44 18.37
C ALA A 323 24.64 5.16 17.02
N VAL A 324 23.54 4.86 16.32
CA VAL A 324 23.13 5.58 15.10
C VAL A 324 22.96 7.07 15.39
N GLU A 325 22.23 7.42 16.44
CA GLU A 325 22.01 8.82 16.84
C GLU A 325 23.33 9.53 17.15
N GLY A 326 24.23 8.88 17.87
CA GLY A 326 25.55 9.42 18.18
C GLY A 326 26.39 9.71 16.94
N VAL A 327 26.42 8.78 15.97
CA VAL A 327 27.11 8.97 14.68
C VAL A 327 26.45 10.10 13.88
N TYR A 328 25.12 10.10 13.79
CA TYR A 328 24.35 11.09 13.06
C TYR A 328 24.56 12.51 13.60
N GLN A 329 24.40 12.71 14.92
CA GLN A 329 24.62 14.02 15.54
C GLN A 329 26.08 14.47 15.41
N SER A 330 27.03 13.55 15.62
CA SER A 330 28.46 13.83 15.41
C SER A 330 28.75 14.31 13.98
N ALA A 331 28.13 13.71 12.97
CA ALA A 331 28.29 14.11 11.57
C ALA A 331 27.68 15.49 11.30
N ARG A 332 26.49 15.80 11.86
CA ARG A 332 25.88 17.14 11.78
C ARG A 332 26.75 18.21 12.44
N ASP A 333 27.33 17.92 13.60
CA ASP A 333 28.23 18.85 14.29
C ASP A 333 29.47 19.16 13.43
N MET A 334 30.03 18.16 12.73
CA MET A 334 31.14 18.38 11.81
C MET A 334 30.76 19.31 10.65
N LEU A 335 29.56 19.14 10.08
CA LEU A 335 29.04 20.00 9.01
C LEU A 335 28.76 21.43 9.49
N ALA A 336 28.30 21.59 10.73
CA ALA A 336 28.07 22.89 11.34
C ALA A 336 29.39 23.62 11.65
N GLN A 337 30.42 22.89 12.10
CA GLN A 337 31.75 23.44 12.39
C GLN A 337 32.54 23.81 11.13
N ASP A 338 32.38 23.04 10.05
CA ASP A 338 33.01 23.32 8.76
C ASP A 338 31.97 23.32 7.62
N PRO A 339 31.33 24.47 7.36
CA PRO A 339 30.37 24.62 6.27
C PRO A 339 30.95 24.35 4.87
N ALA A 340 32.29 24.33 4.70
CA ALA A 340 32.89 23.98 3.41
C ALA A 340 32.64 22.51 3.04
N LEU A 341 32.50 21.62 4.03
CA LEU A 341 32.15 20.21 3.81
C LEU A 341 30.78 20.05 3.16
N GLY A 342 29.82 20.92 3.48
CA GLY A 342 28.48 20.90 2.89
C GLY A 342 28.43 21.33 1.42
N ARG A 343 29.50 21.97 0.90
CA ARG A 343 29.58 22.45 -0.49
C ARG A 343 29.90 21.36 -1.50
N TYR A 344 30.46 20.23 -1.05
CA TYR A 344 30.70 19.10 -1.93
C TYR A 344 29.38 18.49 -2.41
N ALA A 345 29.43 17.86 -3.58
CA ALA A 345 28.29 17.14 -4.17
C ALA A 345 28.01 15.82 -3.42
N ALA A 346 29.02 15.26 -2.74
CA ALA A 346 28.89 14.15 -1.82
C ALA A 346 29.48 14.51 -0.45
N LEU A 347 28.83 14.09 0.63
CA LEU A 347 29.30 14.32 1.99
C LEU A 347 30.23 13.17 2.39
N VAL A 348 31.52 13.45 2.54
CA VAL A 348 32.52 12.45 2.98
C VAL A 348 33.05 12.84 4.34
N LEU A 349 32.61 12.16 5.40
CA LEU A 349 32.95 12.45 6.78
C LEU A 349 33.65 11.25 7.42
N ALA A 350 34.67 11.52 8.24
CA ALA A 350 35.40 10.49 8.96
C ALA A 350 35.68 10.94 10.39
N ARG A 351 35.47 10.03 11.35
CA ARG A 351 35.77 10.29 12.76
C ARG A 351 36.17 8.99 13.48
N PRO A 352 37.12 9.04 14.43
CA PRO A 352 37.40 7.90 15.30
C PRO A 352 36.21 7.58 16.21
N GLY A 353 36.03 6.29 16.50
CA GLY A 353 35.03 5.80 17.46
C GLY A 353 33.61 5.68 16.89
N TRP A 354 33.44 5.83 15.57
CA TRP A 354 32.17 5.53 14.93
C TRP A 354 31.99 4.02 14.78
N GLU A 355 30.90 3.51 15.32
CA GLU A 355 30.59 2.08 15.30
C GLU A 355 30.32 1.59 13.87
N ARG A 356 31.15 0.65 13.38
CA ARG A 356 31.15 0.23 11.96
C ARG A 356 29.83 -0.44 11.57
N GLY A 357 29.16 -1.11 12.50
CA GLY A 357 27.86 -1.76 12.26
C GLY A 357 26.70 -0.77 11.99
N VAL A 358 26.86 0.52 12.34
CA VAL A 358 25.78 1.51 12.28
C VAL A 358 26.04 2.71 11.35
N VAL A 359 27.28 2.96 10.93
CA VAL A 359 27.60 4.10 10.04
C VAL A 359 26.76 4.11 8.75
N GLY A 360 26.44 2.95 8.20
CA GLY A 360 25.59 2.85 7.01
C GLY A 360 24.15 3.34 7.22
N ILE A 361 23.60 3.21 8.43
CA ILE A 361 22.23 3.69 8.76
C ILE A 361 22.26 5.21 8.93
N ALA A 362 23.24 5.74 9.69
CA ALA A 362 23.41 7.17 9.85
C ALA A 362 23.68 7.87 8.50
N ALA A 363 24.43 7.23 7.60
CA ALA A 363 24.65 7.71 6.24
C ALA A 363 23.34 7.81 5.44
N SER A 364 22.41 6.85 5.60
CA SER A 364 21.10 6.90 4.94
C SER A 364 20.29 8.10 5.42
N HIS A 365 20.21 8.33 6.73
CA HIS A 365 19.48 9.49 7.27
C HIS A 365 20.06 10.82 6.76
N LEU A 366 21.39 10.96 6.74
CA LEU A 366 22.03 12.16 6.20
C LEU A 366 21.82 12.30 4.68
N ALA A 367 21.80 11.19 3.94
CA ALA A 367 21.54 11.23 2.50
C ALA A 367 20.11 11.71 2.22
N GLU A 368 19.14 11.33 3.05
CA GLU A 368 17.76 11.81 3.00
C GLU A 368 17.66 13.30 3.34
N ASP A 369 18.29 13.74 4.44
CA ASP A 369 18.26 15.13 4.91
C ASP A 369 18.90 16.12 3.93
N PHE A 370 20.07 15.75 3.40
CA PHE A 370 20.87 16.63 2.54
C PHE A 370 20.62 16.40 1.04
N ASN A 371 19.86 15.36 0.68
CA ASN A 371 19.62 14.93 -0.69
C ASN A 371 20.92 14.81 -1.52
N LYS A 372 21.94 14.18 -0.93
CA LYS A 372 23.27 13.97 -1.51
C LYS A 372 23.81 12.59 -1.14
N PRO A 373 24.69 11.98 -1.96
CA PRO A 373 25.41 10.80 -1.53
C PRO A 373 26.25 11.09 -0.27
N VAL A 374 26.23 10.16 0.69
CA VAL A 374 26.92 10.28 1.98
C VAL A 374 27.84 9.09 2.20
N ILE A 375 29.05 9.39 2.66
CA ILE A 375 30.09 8.43 3.04
C ILE A 375 30.50 8.74 4.47
N LEU A 376 30.25 7.79 5.37
CA LEU A 376 30.67 7.87 6.76
C LEU A 376 31.73 6.81 7.04
N LEU A 377 32.87 7.24 7.59
CA LEU A 377 34.06 6.41 7.79
C LEU A 377 34.49 6.43 9.25
N ASN A 378 34.68 5.25 9.83
CA ASN A 378 35.40 5.15 11.10
C ASN A 378 36.90 5.27 10.83
N LEU A 379 37.58 6.12 11.59
CA LEU A 379 39.03 6.32 11.49
C LEU A 379 39.75 5.50 12.58
N GLU A 380 40.48 4.46 12.17
CA GLU A 380 41.28 3.58 13.03
C GLU A 380 42.75 3.66 12.61
N GLY A 381 43.54 4.45 13.35
CA GLY A 381 44.94 4.71 13.02
C GLY A 381 45.09 5.44 11.68
N ASP A 382 45.79 4.83 10.72
CA ASP A 382 45.94 5.33 9.35
C ASP A 382 44.81 4.84 8.42
N THR A 383 43.87 4.01 8.88
CA THR A 383 42.82 3.48 8.00
C THR A 383 41.49 4.15 8.27
N ALA A 384 40.85 4.66 7.22
CA ALA A 384 39.45 5.07 7.24
C ALA A 384 38.62 4.01 6.50
N ALA A 385 37.61 3.45 7.16
CA ALA A 385 36.74 2.44 6.55
C ALA A 385 35.29 2.66 6.96
N GLY A 386 34.35 2.42 6.06
CA GLY A 386 32.95 2.62 6.39
C GLY A 386 31.99 2.39 5.23
N SER A 387 30.88 3.10 5.26
CA SER A 387 29.72 2.84 4.41
C SER A 387 29.32 4.07 3.60
N VAL A 388 28.78 3.77 2.42
CA VAL A 388 28.31 4.73 1.44
C VAL A 388 26.81 4.52 1.20
N ARG A 389 26.08 5.62 1.08
CA ARG A 389 24.67 5.67 0.66
C ARG A 389 24.51 6.71 -0.43
N SER A 390 23.84 6.34 -1.51
CA SER A 390 23.55 7.24 -2.62
C SER A 390 22.14 7.82 -2.54
N VAL A 391 21.81 8.67 -3.50
CA VAL A 391 20.46 9.17 -3.77
C VAL A 391 20.04 8.73 -5.17
N GLU A 392 18.73 8.76 -5.42
CA GLU A 392 18.14 8.38 -6.70
C GLU A 392 18.80 9.11 -7.88
N GLY A 393 19.03 8.40 -8.98
CA GLY A 393 19.70 8.91 -10.17
C GLY A 393 21.23 8.93 -10.10
N ILE A 394 21.84 8.71 -8.94
CA ILE A 394 23.31 8.70 -8.79
C ILE A 394 23.80 7.28 -8.51
N ASN A 395 24.50 6.69 -9.49
CA ASN A 395 25.21 5.42 -9.31
C ASN A 395 26.54 5.68 -8.58
N ILE A 396 26.55 5.47 -7.26
CA ILE A 396 27.70 5.83 -6.43
C ILE A 396 28.90 4.91 -6.64
N ILE A 397 28.68 3.61 -6.90
CA ILE A 397 29.79 2.67 -7.10
C ILE A 397 30.58 2.99 -8.37
N ARG A 398 29.92 3.50 -9.41
CA ARG A 398 30.61 4.03 -10.60
C ARG A 398 31.49 5.22 -10.26
N ALA A 399 30.97 6.19 -9.50
CA ALA A 399 31.74 7.34 -9.06
C ALA A 399 32.93 6.95 -8.15
N ILE A 400 32.75 5.95 -7.28
CA ILE A 400 33.83 5.40 -6.45
C ILE A 400 34.90 4.76 -7.33
N ARG A 401 34.52 3.95 -8.34
CA ARG A 401 35.43 3.26 -9.26
C ARG A 401 36.28 4.22 -10.08
N GLU A 402 35.73 5.37 -10.47
CA GLU A 402 36.50 6.45 -11.16
C GLU A 402 37.59 7.06 -10.28
N ASN A 403 37.55 6.81 -8.96
CA ASN A 403 38.45 7.35 -7.96
C ASN A 403 39.21 6.23 -7.21
N ASP A 404 39.41 5.07 -7.86
CA ASP A 404 40.02 3.87 -7.29
C ASP A 404 41.43 4.11 -6.74
N SER A 405 42.22 4.98 -7.38
CA SER A 405 43.60 5.30 -6.98
C SER A 405 43.74 5.85 -5.55
N HIS A 406 42.66 6.33 -4.93
CA HIS A 406 42.64 6.81 -3.55
C HIS A 406 42.24 5.73 -2.52
N LEU A 407 41.81 4.56 -2.98
CA LEU A 407 41.14 3.55 -2.15
C LEU A 407 42.04 2.32 -1.97
N ARG A 408 41.94 1.69 -0.79
CA ARG A 408 42.55 0.38 -0.50
C ARG A 408 41.65 -0.76 -0.95
N SER A 409 40.35 -0.62 -0.72
CA SER A 409 39.33 -1.57 -1.15
C SER A 409 37.98 -0.87 -1.26
N TYR A 410 37.11 -1.40 -2.12
CA TYR A 410 35.71 -0.98 -2.22
C TYR A 410 34.87 -2.07 -2.88
N GLY A 411 33.55 -2.02 -2.64
CA GLY A 411 32.59 -2.93 -3.25
C GLY A 411 31.15 -2.50 -2.95
N GLY A 412 30.19 -2.92 -3.77
CA GLY A 412 28.77 -2.64 -3.57
C GLY A 412 28.00 -2.39 -4.86
N HIS A 413 26.87 -1.70 -4.72
CA HIS A 413 25.84 -1.51 -5.73
C HIS A 413 25.59 0.00 -5.99
N PRO A 414 24.75 0.37 -6.98
CA PRO A 414 24.50 1.77 -7.33
C PRO A 414 24.05 2.67 -6.17
N MET A 415 23.30 2.13 -5.20
CA MET A 415 22.75 2.89 -4.07
C MET A 415 23.50 2.75 -2.74
N ALA A 416 24.40 1.75 -2.62
CA ALA A 416 25.10 1.46 -1.38
C ALA A 416 26.45 0.79 -1.65
N ALA A 417 27.48 1.18 -0.91
CA ALA A 417 28.81 0.57 -1.02
C ALA A 417 29.55 0.56 0.32
N GLY A 418 30.59 -0.26 0.40
CA GLY A 418 31.62 -0.19 1.44
C GLY A 418 32.96 0.19 0.81
N LEU A 419 33.78 0.94 1.55
CA LEU A 419 35.13 1.30 1.08
C LEU A 419 36.10 1.50 2.25
N SER A 420 37.39 1.43 1.92
CA SER A 420 38.48 1.81 2.81
C SER A 420 39.57 2.59 2.08
N LEU A 421 40.24 3.49 2.79
CA LEU A 421 41.34 4.33 2.31
C LEU A 421 42.30 4.68 3.45
N SER A 422 43.48 5.20 3.12
CA SER A 422 44.38 5.77 4.13
C SER A 422 43.92 7.17 4.55
N ALA A 423 44.28 7.57 5.77
CA ALA A 423 43.82 8.81 6.38
C ALA A 423 44.26 10.06 5.60
N ASP A 424 45.45 10.01 4.99
CA ASP A 424 46.02 11.06 4.14
C ASP A 424 45.28 11.23 2.80
N GLN A 425 44.59 10.20 2.31
CA GLN A 425 43.82 10.24 1.06
C GLN A 425 42.40 10.82 1.24
N LEU A 426 41.97 11.09 2.47
CA LEU A 426 40.59 11.53 2.75
C LEU A 426 40.21 12.84 2.04
N GLN A 427 41.09 13.84 2.08
CA GLN A 427 40.84 15.14 1.43
C GLN A 427 40.92 15.06 -0.10
N PRO A 428 41.97 14.45 -0.70
CA PRO A 428 42.01 14.19 -2.14
C PRO A 428 40.77 13.44 -2.64
N PHE A 429 40.39 12.35 -1.96
CA PHE A 429 39.23 11.55 -2.33
C PHE A 429 37.93 12.34 -2.26
N ARG A 430 37.73 13.15 -1.21
CA ARG A 430 36.53 14.01 -1.08
C ARG A 430 36.38 14.95 -2.27
N ALA A 431 37.47 15.60 -2.69
CA ALA A 431 37.46 16.52 -3.82
C ALA A 431 37.21 15.79 -5.15
N ALA A 432 37.88 14.66 -5.36
CA ALA A 432 37.80 13.88 -6.60
C ALA A 432 36.41 13.24 -6.77
N LEU A 433 35.89 12.59 -5.72
CA LEU A 433 34.55 12.01 -5.71
C LEU A 433 33.47 13.07 -5.93
N SER A 434 33.58 14.24 -5.29
CA SER A 434 32.61 15.32 -5.48
C SER A 434 32.52 15.77 -6.94
N LYS A 435 33.63 15.69 -7.71
CA LYS A 435 33.62 16.02 -9.13
C LYS A 435 32.87 14.94 -9.94
N SER A 436 33.15 13.66 -9.68
CA SER A 436 32.43 12.55 -10.32
C SER A 436 30.94 12.58 -10.02
N VAL A 437 30.56 12.85 -8.76
CA VAL A 437 29.15 12.93 -8.34
C VAL A 437 28.46 14.15 -8.97
N ALA A 438 29.12 15.31 -9.02
CA ALA A 438 28.57 16.49 -9.68
C ALA A 438 28.32 16.25 -11.18
N ALA A 439 29.23 15.56 -11.86
CA ALA A 439 29.06 15.18 -13.26
C ALA A 439 27.93 14.16 -13.44
N ALA A 440 27.81 13.17 -12.55
CA ALA A 440 26.72 12.20 -12.58
C ALA A 440 25.34 12.83 -12.31
N ALA A 441 25.30 13.93 -11.56
CA ALA A 441 24.08 14.67 -11.29
C ALA A 441 23.68 15.63 -12.44
N GLU A 442 24.55 15.85 -13.42
CA GLU A 442 24.29 16.76 -14.55
C GLU A 442 23.15 16.21 -15.42
N GLY A 443 21.99 16.89 -15.40
CA GLY A 443 20.78 16.49 -16.13
C GLY A 443 19.73 15.75 -15.29
N LEU A 444 20.01 15.45 -14.01
CA LEU A 444 18.97 14.99 -13.08
C LEU A 444 18.04 16.17 -12.71
N PRO A 445 16.73 15.93 -12.55
CA PRO A 445 15.82 16.96 -12.06
C PRO A 445 16.27 17.47 -10.69
N ALA A 446 16.33 18.79 -10.54
CA ALA A 446 16.82 19.44 -9.32
C ALA A 446 15.91 19.23 -8.10
N GLU A 447 14.64 18.88 -8.32
CA GLU A 447 13.64 18.67 -7.27
C GLU A 447 13.09 17.24 -7.29
N LYS A 448 12.91 16.64 -6.10
CA LYS A 448 12.20 15.37 -5.92
C LYS A 448 10.78 15.48 -6.49
N GLN A 449 10.33 14.44 -7.18
CA GLN A 449 8.98 14.35 -7.72
C GLN A 449 8.13 13.44 -6.84
N LEU A 450 6.88 13.84 -6.60
CA LEU A 450 5.90 13.04 -5.86
C LEU A 450 4.74 12.71 -6.80
N GLN A 451 4.59 11.43 -7.16
CA GLN A 451 3.45 10.97 -7.94
C GLN A 451 2.21 10.99 -7.06
N ILE A 452 1.17 11.71 -7.47
CA ILE A 452 -0.13 11.73 -6.80
C ILE A 452 -1.04 10.71 -7.51
N ASP A 453 -1.69 9.85 -6.73
CA ASP A 453 -2.56 8.80 -7.23
C ASP A 453 -4.01 9.24 -7.31
N ALA A 454 -4.49 9.98 -6.31
CA ALA A 454 -5.85 10.54 -6.32
C ALA A 454 -6.01 11.77 -5.42
N TYR A 455 -6.96 12.62 -5.78
CA TYR A 455 -7.44 13.74 -4.97
C TYR A 455 -8.78 13.39 -4.32
N LEU A 456 -8.88 13.47 -2.98
CA LEU A 456 -10.08 13.11 -2.23
C LEU A 456 -10.43 14.19 -1.19
N PRO A 457 -11.73 14.52 -1.02
CA PRO A 457 -12.19 15.34 0.10
C PRO A 457 -12.12 14.54 1.42
N LEU A 458 -12.10 15.24 2.57
CA LEU A 458 -12.10 14.60 3.89
C LEU A 458 -13.31 13.68 4.09
N SER A 459 -14.49 14.06 3.61
CA SER A 459 -15.71 13.25 3.64
C SER A 459 -15.57 11.84 3.06
N ASN A 460 -14.64 11.62 2.13
CA ASN A 460 -14.42 10.31 1.50
C ASN A 460 -13.47 9.41 2.31
N LEU A 461 -12.79 9.94 3.34
CA LEU A 461 -11.76 9.24 4.11
C LEU A 461 -12.40 8.35 5.17
N THR A 462 -12.93 7.22 4.72
CA THR A 462 -13.66 6.26 5.56
C THR A 462 -12.84 5.01 5.83
N GLN A 463 -13.22 4.24 6.86
CA GLN A 463 -12.65 2.92 7.13
C GLN A 463 -12.83 1.95 5.95
N ALA A 464 -13.96 2.03 5.24
CA ALA A 464 -14.20 1.24 4.03
C ALA A 464 -13.17 1.54 2.94
N LEU A 465 -12.83 2.82 2.75
CA LEU A 465 -11.79 3.21 1.80
C LEU A 465 -10.41 2.65 2.19
N VAL A 466 -10.07 2.62 3.48
CA VAL A 466 -8.81 1.98 3.93
C VAL A 466 -8.81 0.50 3.58
N GLN A 467 -9.91 -0.21 3.85
CA GLN A 467 -10.04 -1.64 3.52
C GLN A 467 -9.95 -1.89 2.01
N GLU A 468 -10.46 -0.99 1.18
CA GLU A 468 -10.29 -1.04 -0.27
C GLU A 468 -8.83 -0.87 -0.69
N ILE A 469 -8.12 0.10 -0.11
CA ILE A 469 -6.69 0.33 -0.37
C ILE A 469 -5.87 -0.88 0.10
N ASP A 470 -6.16 -1.43 1.28
CA ASP A 470 -5.43 -2.56 1.86
C ASP A 470 -5.54 -3.85 1.02
N GLN A 471 -6.50 -3.96 0.08
CA GLN A 471 -6.52 -5.05 -0.90
C GLN A 471 -5.32 -4.99 -1.88
N LEU A 472 -4.73 -3.80 -2.07
CA LEU A 472 -3.52 -3.62 -2.87
C LEU A 472 -2.25 -4.02 -2.09
N ALA A 473 -2.34 -4.18 -0.77
CA ALA A 473 -1.22 -4.63 0.06
C ALA A 473 -0.78 -6.07 -0.32
N PRO A 474 0.43 -6.51 0.03
CA PRO A 474 1.45 -5.83 0.84
C PRO A 474 2.08 -4.64 0.11
N PHE A 475 2.34 -3.55 0.83
CA PHE A 475 3.04 -2.38 0.29
C PHE A 475 4.55 -2.45 0.51
N GLY A 476 5.34 -1.77 -0.32
CA GLY A 476 6.79 -1.74 -0.20
C GLY A 476 7.46 -1.31 -1.50
N SER A 477 8.75 -1.64 -1.66
CA SER A 477 9.40 -1.50 -2.97
C SER A 477 8.60 -2.27 -4.03
N GLY A 478 8.45 -1.72 -5.24
CA GLY A 478 7.67 -2.34 -6.31
C GLY A 478 6.16 -2.24 -6.20
N ASN A 479 5.65 -1.98 -5.00
CA ASN A 479 4.23 -1.74 -4.76
C ASN A 479 4.02 -0.69 -3.67
N PRO A 480 4.29 0.59 -3.94
CA PRO A 480 4.07 1.63 -2.96
C PRO A 480 2.57 1.77 -2.63
N PRO A 481 2.24 2.23 -1.41
CA PRO A 481 0.87 2.59 -1.07
C PRO A 481 0.41 3.79 -1.91
N PRO A 482 -0.90 3.89 -2.25
CA PRO A 482 -1.41 5.05 -2.98
C PRO A 482 -1.21 6.36 -2.21
N VAL A 483 -0.61 7.36 -2.85
CA VAL A 483 -0.45 8.74 -2.37
C VAL A 483 -1.71 9.53 -2.69
N LEU A 484 -2.45 9.87 -1.64
CA LEU A 484 -3.71 10.61 -1.73
C LEU A 484 -3.49 12.07 -1.36
N VAL A 485 -4.29 12.96 -1.93
CA VAL A 485 -4.25 14.40 -1.62
C VAL A 485 -5.61 14.94 -1.22
N THR A 486 -5.63 15.71 -0.13
CA THR A 486 -6.75 16.59 0.21
C THR A 486 -6.27 18.04 0.13
N ARG A 487 -7.07 18.88 -0.53
CA ARG A 487 -6.72 20.29 -0.79
C ARG A 487 -7.34 21.22 0.24
N ASN A 488 -6.73 22.40 0.37
CA ASN A 488 -7.32 23.54 1.08
C ASN A 488 -7.70 23.20 2.53
N LEU A 489 -6.74 22.59 3.23
CA LEU A 489 -6.80 22.25 4.65
C LEU A 489 -6.15 23.35 5.49
N GLU A 490 -6.60 23.46 6.74
CA GLU A 490 -5.99 24.30 7.76
C GLU A 490 -5.69 23.44 9.00
N ILE A 491 -4.60 23.74 9.70
CA ILE A 491 -4.30 23.08 10.98
C ILE A 491 -5.18 23.73 12.04
N ILE A 492 -5.93 22.88 12.76
CA ILE A 492 -6.69 23.27 13.93
C ILE A 492 -6.00 22.71 15.17
N ASP A 493 -6.00 23.50 16.24
CA ASP A 493 -5.32 23.22 17.51
C ASP A 493 -3.78 23.19 17.44
N ASP A 494 -3.18 23.20 18.63
CA ASP A 494 -1.74 23.05 18.79
C ASP A 494 -1.32 21.61 18.50
N PRO A 495 -0.23 21.39 17.72
CA PRO A 495 0.30 20.06 17.46
C PRO A 495 0.72 19.35 18.75
N ILE A 496 0.44 18.05 18.82
CA ILE A 496 0.86 17.22 19.93
C ILE A 496 2.16 16.51 19.53
N SER A 497 3.26 16.79 20.23
CA SER A 497 4.52 16.06 20.04
C SER A 497 4.39 14.61 20.50
N LEU A 498 4.93 13.69 19.71
CA LEU A 498 4.93 12.25 19.94
C LEU A 498 6.36 11.69 19.90
N GLY A 499 6.61 10.64 20.68
CA GLY A 499 7.87 9.92 20.72
C GLY A 499 8.94 10.55 21.62
N LYS A 500 10.14 9.95 21.64
CA LYS A 500 11.29 10.53 22.34
C LYS A 500 11.81 11.73 21.55
N ASN A 501 12.18 12.81 22.24
CA ASN A 501 12.74 14.05 21.67
C ASN A 501 11.82 14.80 20.68
N ASP A 502 10.49 14.68 20.81
CA ASP A 502 9.51 15.35 19.95
C ASP A 502 9.73 15.09 18.45
N LEU A 503 10.15 13.85 18.12
CA LEU A 503 10.51 13.46 16.76
C LEU A 503 9.32 13.42 15.80
N HIS A 504 8.11 13.24 16.33
CA HIS A 504 6.89 13.09 15.57
C HIS A 504 5.84 14.10 16.07
N LYS A 505 4.87 14.43 15.22
CA LYS A 505 3.76 15.33 15.56
C LYS A 505 2.44 14.66 15.20
N LYS A 506 1.45 14.83 16.07
CA LYS A 506 0.06 14.55 15.79
C LYS A 506 -0.67 15.87 15.61
N ILE A 507 -1.38 16.00 14.50
CA ILE A 507 -1.98 17.25 14.04
C ILE A 507 -3.44 16.99 13.73
N LEU A 508 -4.29 17.97 13.98
CA LEU A 508 -5.67 17.97 13.54
C LEU A 508 -5.79 18.96 12.38
N VAL A 509 -6.37 18.52 11.26
CA VAL A 509 -6.60 19.38 10.10
C VAL A 509 -8.10 19.50 9.84
N CYS A 510 -8.55 20.65 9.34
CA CYS A 510 -9.93 20.85 8.92
C CYS A 510 -10.04 21.42 7.50
N ASN A 511 -11.18 21.21 6.86
CA ASN A 511 -11.54 21.87 5.61
C ASN A 511 -12.51 23.05 5.82
N ASP A 512 -12.87 23.74 4.75
CA ASP A 512 -13.80 24.89 4.77
C ASP A 512 -15.23 24.54 5.21
N GLN A 513 -15.58 23.25 5.24
CA GLN A 513 -16.89 22.73 5.66
C GLN A 513 -16.91 22.36 7.15
N GLY A 514 -15.78 22.50 7.86
CA GLY A 514 -15.63 22.15 9.27
C GLY A 514 -15.43 20.66 9.53
N GLU A 515 -15.24 19.85 8.50
CA GLU A 515 -14.82 18.45 8.65
C GLU A 515 -13.37 18.42 9.09
N PHE A 516 -13.01 17.48 9.98
CA PHE A 516 -11.66 17.38 10.50
C PHE A 516 -11.14 15.95 10.50
N GLN A 517 -9.82 15.81 10.48
CA GLN A 517 -9.15 14.52 10.43
C GLN A 517 -7.80 14.56 11.17
N GLU A 518 -7.47 13.46 11.87
CA GLU A 518 -6.17 13.29 12.53
C GLU A 518 -5.07 12.95 11.51
N VAL A 519 -3.91 13.59 11.68
CA VAL A 519 -2.72 13.43 10.86
C VAL A 519 -1.52 13.06 11.75
N LEU A 520 -0.79 12.02 11.38
CA LEU A 520 0.50 11.64 11.96
C LEU A 520 1.62 12.09 11.05
N TRP A 521 2.53 12.91 11.59
CA TRP A 521 3.68 13.42 10.88
C TRP A 521 4.97 12.92 11.53
N TRP A 522 5.50 11.84 10.94
CA TRP A 522 6.75 11.21 11.33
C TRP A 522 7.95 12.10 10.94
N ASN A 523 9.05 12.02 11.72
CA ASN A 523 10.29 12.80 11.53
C ASN A 523 10.09 14.31 11.24
N SER A 524 9.22 14.97 12.01
CA SER A 524 8.77 16.35 11.78
C SER A 524 9.41 17.40 12.69
N ARG A 525 10.39 17.00 13.50
CA ARG A 525 11.06 17.84 14.50
C ARG A 525 11.66 19.12 13.91
N ASP A 526 12.46 18.98 12.86
CA ASP A 526 13.20 20.08 12.21
C ASP A 526 12.43 20.68 11.02
N GLN A 527 11.17 20.26 10.80
CA GLN A 527 10.35 20.70 9.67
C GLN A 527 9.40 21.84 10.06
N ASN A 528 9.32 22.85 9.19
CA ASN A 528 8.40 23.97 9.34
C ASN A 528 6.98 23.53 9.01
N MET A 529 6.03 23.92 9.87
CA MET A 529 4.62 23.70 9.60
C MET A 529 4.13 24.69 8.53
N PRO A 530 3.20 24.28 7.65
CA PRO A 530 2.56 25.21 6.73
C PRO A 530 1.81 26.29 7.52
N GLN A 531 1.83 27.52 6.98
CA GLN A 531 1.07 28.65 7.52
C GLN A 531 -0.16 28.87 6.66
N GLY A 532 -1.33 29.03 7.29
CA GLY A 532 -2.60 29.19 6.57
C GLY A 532 -3.05 27.90 5.87
N LYS A 533 -3.71 28.04 4.72
CA LYS A 533 -4.28 26.91 3.98
C LYS A 533 -3.26 26.20 3.10
N PHE A 534 -3.30 24.88 3.11
CA PHE A 534 -2.38 24.02 2.37
C PHE A 534 -3.07 22.81 1.76
N ASP A 535 -2.44 22.22 0.74
CA ASP A 535 -2.79 20.89 0.26
C ASP A 535 -1.88 19.87 0.97
N LEU A 536 -2.45 18.74 1.39
CA LEU A 536 -1.75 17.67 2.10
C LEU A 536 -1.71 16.40 1.23
N ALA A 537 -0.51 15.88 0.97
CA ALA A 537 -0.29 14.55 0.44
C ALA A 537 -0.03 13.56 1.59
N TYR A 538 -0.70 12.41 1.57
CA TYR A 538 -0.67 11.44 2.67
C TYR A 538 -0.91 10.00 2.22
N TYR A 539 -0.51 9.06 3.07
CA TYR A 539 -1.05 7.69 3.04
C TYR A 539 -2.24 7.58 3.98
N LEU A 540 -3.30 6.89 3.55
CA LEU A 540 -4.45 6.60 4.40
C LEU A 540 -4.20 5.31 5.19
N ARG A 541 -4.41 5.34 6.51
CA ARG A 541 -4.22 4.18 7.40
C ARG A 541 -5.36 4.03 8.39
N LEU A 542 -5.49 2.80 8.90
CA LEU A 542 -6.26 2.53 10.11
C LEU A 542 -5.33 2.54 11.32
N ASN A 543 -5.63 3.44 12.27
CA ASN A 543 -5.06 3.38 13.60
C ASN A 543 -5.97 2.55 14.51
N ARG A 544 -5.37 1.53 15.14
CA ARG A 544 -6.05 0.66 16.12
C ARG A 544 -5.51 0.98 17.50
N PHE A 545 -6.28 1.72 18.29
CA PHE A 545 -5.90 2.10 19.65
C PHE A 545 -6.98 1.70 20.64
N GLN A 546 -6.61 0.92 21.66
CA GLN A 546 -7.52 0.46 22.73
C GLN A 546 -8.82 -0.19 22.21
N GLY A 547 -8.75 -0.93 21.10
CA GLY A 547 -9.90 -1.59 20.49
C GLY A 547 -10.83 -0.67 19.69
N LYS A 548 -10.50 0.62 19.54
CA LYS A 548 -11.16 1.52 18.59
C LYS A 548 -10.34 1.66 17.33
N GLU A 549 -11.01 1.56 16.19
CA GLU A 549 -10.42 1.86 14.89
C GLU A 549 -10.74 3.30 14.51
N SER A 550 -9.74 4.00 13.99
CA SER A 550 -9.88 5.36 13.48
C SER A 550 -9.07 5.49 12.20
N VAL A 551 -9.59 6.26 11.26
CA VAL A 551 -8.84 6.64 10.06
C VAL A 551 -7.80 7.68 10.48
N VAL A 552 -6.58 7.57 9.95
CA VAL A 552 -5.50 8.54 10.17
C VAL A 552 -4.76 8.79 8.87
N LEU A 553 -4.28 10.03 8.69
CA LEU A 553 -3.45 10.41 7.54
C LEU A 553 -1.98 10.36 7.96
N GLU A 554 -1.16 9.58 7.28
CA GLU A 554 0.29 9.64 7.44
C GLU A 554 0.85 10.68 6.48
N TRP A 555 1.39 11.78 7.03
CA TRP A 555 1.91 12.91 6.27
C TRP A 555 3.08 12.50 5.38
N ILE A 556 3.03 12.89 4.10
CA ILE A 556 4.13 12.73 3.13
C ILE A 556 4.75 14.08 2.79
N ASP A 557 3.95 15.01 2.24
CA ASP A 557 4.39 16.34 1.84
C ASP A 557 3.21 17.31 1.92
N ALA A 558 3.49 18.61 2.00
CA ALA A 558 2.49 19.64 1.89
C ALA A 558 2.97 20.78 1.01
N ARG A 559 2.02 21.49 0.40
CA ARG A 559 2.28 22.72 -0.35
C ARG A 559 1.24 23.78 0.00
N GLU A 560 1.63 25.04 -0.08
CA GLU A 560 0.67 26.14 -0.04
C GLU A 560 -0.43 25.91 -1.09
N THR A 561 -1.68 26.17 -0.73
CA THR A 561 -2.80 25.96 -1.64
C THR A 561 -2.59 26.79 -2.90
N GLN A 562 -2.45 26.10 -4.04
CA GLN A 562 -2.30 26.77 -5.32
C GLN A 562 -3.68 27.22 -5.82
N VAL A 563 -3.84 28.52 -6.09
CA VAL A 563 -4.99 29.04 -6.84
C VAL A 563 -4.80 28.64 -8.30
N LEU A 564 -5.28 27.45 -8.66
CA LEU A 564 -5.27 27.01 -10.05
C LEU A 564 -6.37 27.74 -10.80
N ALA A 565 -6.04 28.39 -11.93
CA ALA A 565 -6.99 29.11 -12.80
C ALA A 565 -8.14 28.21 -13.29
N THR A 566 -7.92 26.90 -13.21
CA THR A 566 -8.91 25.82 -13.26
C THR A 566 -8.39 24.76 -12.32
N ALA A 567 -9.16 24.40 -11.29
CA ALA A 567 -8.86 23.20 -10.51
C ALA A 567 -8.66 22.04 -11.50
N PRO A 568 -7.54 21.28 -11.47
CA PRO A 568 -7.43 20.06 -12.24
C PRO A 568 -8.66 19.24 -11.88
N ALA A 569 -9.41 18.88 -12.91
CA ALA A 569 -10.66 18.17 -12.77
C ALA A 569 -10.35 16.94 -11.91
N LEU A 570 -11.05 16.82 -10.78
CA LEU A 570 -11.19 15.51 -10.14
C LEU A 570 -11.59 14.55 -11.27
N PRO A 571 -10.93 13.39 -11.46
CA PRO A 571 -11.35 12.45 -12.48
C PRO A 571 -12.85 12.19 -12.29
N LEU A 572 -13.64 12.65 -13.27
CA LEU A 572 -15.08 12.48 -13.26
C LEU A 572 -15.34 11.00 -13.47
N PHE A 573 -16.14 10.40 -12.60
CA PHE A 573 -16.59 9.01 -12.70
C PHE A 573 -17.47 8.71 -13.94
N THR A 574 -17.52 9.64 -14.90
CA THR A 574 -18.21 9.53 -16.20
C THR A 574 -17.40 10.29 -17.25
N SER A 575 -17.16 9.70 -18.43
CA SER A 575 -16.23 10.24 -19.42
C SER A 575 -16.86 11.18 -20.46
N ALA A 576 -18.19 11.34 -20.48
CA ALA A 576 -18.88 12.28 -21.35
C ALA A 576 -20.29 12.67 -20.85
N PHE A 577 -20.74 13.89 -21.14
CA PHE A 577 -22.13 14.30 -20.93
C PHE A 577 -22.66 15.17 -22.06
N GLU A 578 -23.98 15.23 -22.20
CA GLU A 578 -24.68 16.17 -23.07
C GLU A 578 -25.76 16.91 -22.31
N ASP A 579 -25.81 18.23 -22.48
CA ASP A 579 -26.86 19.06 -21.92
C ASP A 579 -27.92 19.39 -22.96
N TRP A 580 -29.07 18.74 -22.87
CA TRP A 580 -30.23 18.98 -23.72
C TRP A 580 -31.39 19.63 -22.97
N ARG A 581 -31.16 20.16 -21.76
CA ARG A 581 -32.21 20.79 -20.92
C ARG A 581 -32.86 22.01 -21.58
N GLN A 582 -32.16 22.66 -22.51
CA GLN A 582 -32.65 23.82 -23.30
C GLN A 582 -32.85 23.50 -24.79
N THR A 583 -32.65 22.25 -25.20
CA THR A 583 -32.74 21.85 -26.61
C THR A 583 -34.20 21.82 -27.05
N LYS A 584 -34.54 22.59 -28.08
CA LYS A 584 -35.83 22.48 -28.76
C LYS A 584 -35.91 21.10 -29.43
N ASP A 585 -37.02 20.40 -29.22
CA ASP A 585 -37.29 19.07 -29.77
C ASP A 585 -36.40 17.91 -29.23
N ALA A 586 -35.92 18.05 -27.99
CA ALA A 586 -35.04 17.06 -27.35
C ALA A 586 -35.63 15.64 -27.30
N LEU A 587 -36.96 15.50 -27.20
CA LEU A 587 -37.63 14.20 -27.12
C LEU A 587 -37.58 13.43 -28.45
N ASN A 588 -37.86 14.10 -29.57
CA ASN A 588 -37.73 13.47 -30.90
C ASN A 588 -36.27 13.13 -31.22
N ARG A 589 -35.32 13.98 -30.79
CA ARG A 589 -33.89 13.70 -30.92
C ARG A 589 -33.48 12.48 -30.11
N LEU A 590 -33.99 12.35 -28.89
CA LEU A 590 -33.73 11.18 -28.04
C LEU A 590 -34.33 9.90 -28.65
N GLN A 591 -35.53 9.99 -29.23
CA GLN A 591 -36.16 8.86 -29.91
C GLN A 591 -35.34 8.38 -31.11
N ALA A 592 -34.90 9.30 -31.96
CA ALA A 592 -34.01 8.96 -33.08
C ALA A 592 -32.63 8.43 -32.63
N LEU A 593 -32.19 8.76 -31.41
CA LEU A 593 -30.96 8.21 -30.82
C LEU A 593 -31.19 6.80 -30.28
N ALA A 594 -32.30 6.56 -29.59
CA ALA A 594 -32.66 5.24 -29.05
C ALA A 594 -32.86 4.18 -30.16
N GLU A 595 -33.17 4.58 -31.38
CA GLU A 595 -33.21 3.70 -32.57
C GLU A 595 -31.81 3.30 -33.08
N LYS A 596 -30.77 4.07 -32.73
CA LYS A 596 -29.39 3.88 -33.23
C LYS A 596 -28.46 3.25 -32.22
N GLU A 597 -28.71 3.45 -30.93
CA GLU A 597 -27.86 2.94 -29.85
C GLU A 597 -28.69 2.58 -28.60
N PRO A 598 -28.25 1.57 -27.82
CA PRO A 598 -28.89 1.25 -26.55
C PRO A 598 -28.66 2.37 -25.53
N LEU A 599 -29.75 2.88 -24.95
CA LEU A 599 -29.72 3.88 -23.88
C LEU A 599 -30.86 3.62 -22.89
N LEU A 600 -30.66 4.03 -21.63
CA LEU A 600 -31.68 3.98 -20.59
C LEU A 600 -32.28 5.37 -20.38
N CYS A 601 -33.61 5.49 -20.48
CA CYS A 601 -34.32 6.73 -20.18
C CYS A 601 -34.84 6.68 -18.74
N TYR A 602 -34.27 7.49 -17.85
CA TYR A 602 -34.80 7.70 -16.50
C TYR A 602 -35.86 8.80 -16.49
N ALA A 603 -37.02 8.54 -15.90
CA ALA A 603 -38.03 9.56 -15.64
C ALA A 603 -38.96 9.19 -14.47
N GLU A 604 -39.40 10.20 -13.71
CA GLU A 604 -40.34 10.07 -12.60
C GLU A 604 -41.30 11.26 -12.50
N GLY A 605 -42.46 11.04 -11.87
CA GLY A 605 -43.44 12.09 -11.64
C GLY A 605 -43.95 12.71 -12.95
N LEU A 606 -44.40 11.90 -13.90
CA LEU A 606 -44.81 12.38 -15.22
C LEU A 606 -46.31 12.72 -15.27
N ASN A 607 -46.67 13.73 -16.09
CA ASN A 607 -48.07 14.11 -16.37
C ASN A 607 -48.76 13.21 -17.42
N GLY A 608 -48.13 12.11 -17.83
CA GLY A 608 -48.60 11.17 -18.85
C GLY A 608 -47.48 10.20 -19.26
N GLN A 609 -47.79 9.25 -20.14
CA GLN A 609 -46.76 8.35 -20.69
C GLN A 609 -46.03 9.03 -21.86
N PRO A 610 -44.69 9.14 -21.81
CA PRO A 610 -43.91 9.64 -22.93
C PRO A 610 -43.90 8.60 -24.07
N PRO A 611 -43.61 9.00 -25.32
CA PRO A 611 -43.53 8.10 -26.48
C PRO A 611 -42.29 7.17 -26.45
N LEU A 612 -41.64 7.02 -25.29
CA LEU A 612 -40.43 6.25 -25.07
C LEU A 612 -40.59 5.41 -23.79
N THR A 613 -39.97 4.24 -23.78
CA THR A 613 -39.87 3.42 -22.56
C THR A 613 -39.00 4.14 -21.55
N VAL A 614 -39.55 4.43 -20.37
CA VAL A 614 -38.84 5.06 -19.26
C VAL A 614 -38.76 4.12 -18.05
N LYS A 615 -37.70 4.30 -17.27
CA LYS A 615 -37.43 3.59 -16.03
C LYS A 615 -37.45 4.59 -14.88
N ASN A 616 -37.99 4.19 -13.73
CA ASN A 616 -37.88 4.97 -12.49
C ASN A 616 -36.63 4.52 -11.69
N ARG A 617 -36.39 5.12 -10.53
CA ARG A 617 -35.21 4.85 -9.68
C ARG A 617 -35.08 3.37 -9.26
N LEU A 618 -36.19 2.64 -9.19
CA LEU A 618 -36.21 1.22 -8.80
C LEU A 618 -35.89 0.28 -9.97
N GLN A 619 -35.86 0.81 -11.19
CA GLN A 619 -35.71 0.03 -12.43
C GLN A 619 -34.48 0.46 -13.23
N VAL A 620 -33.60 1.28 -12.64
CA VAL A 620 -32.32 1.65 -13.25
C VAL A 620 -31.43 0.41 -13.29
N GLU A 621 -30.85 0.14 -14.44
CA GLU A 621 -29.91 -0.96 -14.66
C GLU A 621 -28.61 -0.40 -15.28
N PRO A 622 -27.48 -1.10 -15.13
CA PRO A 622 -26.22 -0.67 -15.72
C PRO A 622 -26.34 -0.43 -17.22
N THR A 623 -25.87 0.71 -17.71
CA THR A 623 -26.01 1.11 -19.11
C THR A 623 -24.80 1.91 -19.57
N ALA A 624 -24.50 1.91 -20.88
CA ALA A 624 -23.45 2.76 -21.43
C ALA A 624 -23.88 4.24 -21.53
N THR A 625 -25.17 4.48 -21.82
CA THR A 625 -25.76 5.81 -22.00
C THR A 625 -27.02 5.93 -21.14
N LEU A 626 -27.03 6.92 -20.25
CA LEU A 626 -28.18 7.27 -19.41
C LEU A 626 -28.75 8.61 -19.85
N ALA A 627 -30.04 8.67 -20.17
CA ALA A 627 -30.77 9.91 -20.38
C ALA A 627 -31.66 10.21 -19.17
N ILE A 628 -31.45 11.35 -18.51
CA ILE A 628 -32.25 11.80 -17.36
C ILE A 628 -33.29 12.80 -17.88
N LEU A 629 -34.51 12.31 -18.09
CA LEU A 629 -35.58 13.08 -18.75
C LEU A 629 -36.27 14.04 -17.80
N THR A 630 -36.35 13.69 -16.51
CA THR A 630 -36.94 14.53 -15.48
C THR A 630 -35.97 14.71 -14.31
N PRO A 631 -35.89 15.90 -13.70
CA PRO A 631 -35.03 16.11 -12.56
C PRO A 631 -35.48 15.26 -11.35
N PRO A 632 -34.56 14.54 -10.70
CA PRO A 632 -34.83 13.90 -9.40
C PRO A 632 -35.23 14.92 -8.33
N PRO A 633 -35.87 14.49 -7.22
CA PRO A 633 -36.31 15.40 -6.16
C PRO A 633 -35.16 16.05 -5.39
N ASP A 634 -34.02 15.38 -5.29
CA ASP A 634 -32.86 15.85 -4.54
C ASP A 634 -31.56 15.30 -5.15
N PHE A 635 -30.43 15.84 -4.67
CA PHE A 635 -29.12 15.46 -5.15
C PHE A 635 -28.75 14.01 -4.80
N ALA A 636 -29.18 13.52 -3.64
CA ALA A 636 -28.93 12.14 -3.21
C ALA A 636 -29.58 11.12 -4.17
N THR A 637 -30.82 11.37 -4.58
CA THR A 637 -31.52 10.54 -5.56
C THR A 637 -30.82 10.57 -6.91
N LEU A 638 -30.38 11.76 -7.36
CA LEU A 638 -29.59 11.89 -8.59
C LEU A 638 -28.31 11.06 -8.54
N GLN A 639 -27.53 11.16 -7.45
CA GLN A 639 -26.30 10.38 -7.28
C GLN A 639 -26.58 8.88 -7.22
N GLY A 640 -27.67 8.45 -6.57
CA GLY A 640 -28.11 7.06 -6.54
C GLY A 640 -28.38 6.51 -7.94
N ILE A 641 -29.10 7.26 -8.78
CA ILE A 641 -29.38 6.90 -10.18
C ILE A 641 -28.09 6.81 -11.00
N LEU A 642 -27.21 7.81 -10.88
CA LEU A 642 -25.93 7.83 -11.60
C LEU A 642 -25.05 6.64 -11.21
N LYS A 643 -24.95 6.35 -9.91
CA LYS A 643 -24.20 5.21 -9.36
C LYS A 643 -24.74 3.88 -9.86
N GLN A 644 -26.07 3.70 -9.84
CA GLN A 644 -26.72 2.46 -10.28
C GLN A 644 -26.61 2.24 -11.79
N ALA A 645 -26.67 3.30 -12.57
CA ALA A 645 -26.53 3.23 -14.02
C ALA A 645 -25.08 2.99 -14.48
N GLY A 646 -24.09 3.53 -13.75
CA GLY A 646 -22.66 3.40 -14.13
C GLY A 646 -22.34 3.93 -15.53
N ALA A 647 -23.12 4.89 -16.02
CA ALA A 647 -23.11 5.27 -17.43
C ALA A 647 -21.89 6.10 -17.81
N ARG A 648 -21.25 5.73 -18.94
CA ARG A 648 -20.10 6.49 -19.50
C ARG A 648 -20.55 7.80 -20.13
N ARG A 649 -21.78 7.86 -20.62
CA ARG A 649 -22.43 9.04 -21.20
C ARG A 649 -23.73 9.36 -20.49
N VAL A 650 -23.88 10.60 -20.03
CA VAL A 650 -25.13 11.08 -19.41
C VAL A 650 -25.74 12.23 -20.21
N ILE A 651 -27.01 12.11 -20.58
CA ILE A 651 -27.78 13.14 -21.29
C ILE A 651 -28.77 13.78 -20.31
N PHE A 652 -28.58 15.06 -20.02
CA PHE A 652 -29.47 15.83 -19.15
C PHE A 652 -30.59 16.46 -19.98
N MET A 653 -31.84 16.20 -19.60
CA MET A 653 -33.03 16.71 -20.30
C MET A 653 -34.03 17.32 -19.32
N ARG A 654 -35.08 17.94 -19.87
CA ARG A 654 -36.20 18.50 -19.13
C ARG A 654 -37.53 18.12 -19.80
N LEU A 655 -38.25 17.20 -19.18
CA LEU A 655 -39.68 17.03 -19.36
C LEU A 655 -40.44 17.75 -18.24
N ASP A 656 -41.63 18.24 -18.56
CA ASP A 656 -42.47 18.93 -17.59
C ASP A 656 -42.97 17.94 -16.52
N GLN A 657 -42.65 18.25 -15.28
CA GLN A 657 -43.18 17.57 -14.09
C GLN A 657 -44.35 18.37 -13.51
N PRO A 658 -45.30 17.71 -12.82
CA PRO A 658 -46.40 18.38 -12.16
C PRO A 658 -45.93 19.20 -10.96
N ASP A 659 -46.75 20.21 -10.62
CA ASP A 659 -46.54 21.15 -9.53
C ASP A 659 -46.23 20.47 -8.18
N ASP A 660 -45.15 20.89 -7.53
CA ASP A 660 -44.71 20.37 -6.23
C ASP A 660 -45.33 21.11 -5.05
N SER A 661 -46.28 22.03 -5.27
CA SER A 661 -47.04 22.63 -4.18
C SER A 661 -47.67 21.56 -3.27
N PRO A 662 -47.81 21.83 -1.95
CA PRO A 662 -48.42 20.88 -1.02
C PRO A 662 -49.78 20.35 -1.51
N ASP A 663 -50.64 21.23 -2.03
CA ASP A 663 -51.94 20.85 -2.57
C ASP A 663 -51.81 19.96 -3.82
N GLY A 664 -50.87 20.30 -4.72
CA GLY A 664 -50.57 19.53 -5.91
C GLY A 664 -50.07 18.13 -5.59
N PHE A 665 -49.14 18.03 -4.64
CA PHE A 665 -48.57 16.78 -4.13
C PHE A 665 -49.62 15.91 -3.43
N LEU A 666 -50.34 16.44 -2.44
CA LEU A 666 -51.33 15.70 -1.67
C LEU A 666 -52.47 15.18 -2.55
N ARG A 667 -52.90 15.95 -3.56
CA ARG A 667 -53.91 15.52 -4.53
C ARG A 667 -53.43 14.33 -5.38
N ARG A 668 -52.18 14.34 -5.84
CA ARG A 668 -51.61 13.22 -6.62
C ARG A 668 -51.42 11.98 -5.74
N LEU A 669 -50.88 12.17 -4.53
CA LEU A 669 -50.75 11.10 -3.54
C LEU A 669 -52.10 10.46 -3.27
N SER A 670 -53.15 11.25 -3.02
CA SER A 670 -54.53 10.76 -2.84
C SER A 670 -55.03 9.90 -3.99
N GLY A 671 -54.66 10.23 -5.23
CA GLY A 671 -54.95 9.41 -6.41
C GLY A 671 -54.29 8.03 -6.34
N LEU A 672 -53.01 7.97 -5.99
CA LEU A 672 -52.26 6.71 -5.82
C LEU A 672 -52.78 5.88 -4.64
N LEU A 673 -53.13 6.51 -3.51
CA LEU A 673 -53.70 5.81 -2.36
C LEU A 673 -55.04 5.16 -2.73
N ARG A 674 -55.92 5.88 -3.42
CA ARG A 674 -57.18 5.30 -3.93
C ARG A 674 -56.93 4.13 -4.86
N TYR A 675 -55.96 4.26 -5.77
CA TYR A 675 -55.60 3.20 -6.69
C TYR A 675 -55.06 1.95 -5.96
N ALA A 676 -54.17 2.12 -4.99
CA ALA A 676 -53.65 1.03 -4.15
C ALA A 676 -54.76 0.31 -3.37
N ILE A 677 -55.69 1.06 -2.77
CA ILE A 677 -56.85 0.49 -2.06
C ILE A 677 -57.74 -0.31 -3.01
N SER A 678 -58.01 0.21 -4.21
CA SER A 678 -58.94 -0.42 -5.16
C SER A 678 -58.35 -1.61 -5.92
N HIS A 679 -57.04 -1.64 -6.17
CA HIS A 679 -56.42 -2.63 -7.07
C HIS A 679 -55.39 -3.55 -6.38
N TYR A 680 -54.87 -3.17 -5.21
CA TYR A 680 -53.83 -3.91 -4.49
C TYR A 680 -54.18 -4.15 -3.02
N ASN A 681 -55.47 -4.11 -2.66
CA ASN A 681 -55.95 -4.26 -1.27
C ASN A 681 -55.22 -3.34 -0.28
N GLY A 682 -54.84 -2.14 -0.72
CA GLY A 682 -54.15 -1.16 0.13
C GLY A 682 -52.64 -1.39 0.29
N GLN A 683 -52.05 -2.39 -0.38
CA GLN A 683 -50.62 -2.69 -0.31
C GLN A 683 -49.83 -1.87 -1.33
N THR A 684 -48.73 -1.25 -0.88
CA THR A 684 -47.74 -0.53 -1.69
C THR A 684 -46.47 -0.35 -0.86
N SER A 685 -45.42 0.30 -1.40
CA SER A 685 -44.25 0.69 -0.62
C SER A 685 -43.95 2.18 -0.75
N LEU A 686 -43.25 2.72 0.24
CA LEU A 686 -42.81 4.12 0.21
C LEU A 686 -41.99 4.44 -1.04
N ASP A 687 -41.15 3.50 -1.46
CA ASP A 687 -40.27 3.66 -2.62
C ASP A 687 -41.06 3.64 -3.94
N GLN A 688 -42.11 2.81 -4.05
CA GLN A 688 -43.02 2.82 -5.20
C GLN A 688 -43.77 4.15 -5.32
N LEU A 689 -44.29 4.67 -4.20
CA LEU A 689 -44.97 5.96 -4.17
C LEU A 689 -44.02 7.12 -4.47
N ALA A 690 -42.79 7.07 -3.93
CA ALA A 690 -41.74 8.06 -4.19
C ALA A 690 -41.37 8.11 -5.67
N ALA A 691 -41.15 6.94 -6.27
CA ALA A 691 -40.85 6.80 -7.70
C ALA A 691 -42.02 7.27 -8.59
N ALA A 692 -43.25 6.93 -8.24
CA ALA A 692 -44.44 7.34 -9.00
C ALA A 692 -44.67 8.86 -8.97
N LEU A 693 -44.42 9.52 -7.83
CA LEU A 693 -44.59 10.96 -7.66
C LEU A 693 -43.34 11.77 -8.02
N GLY A 694 -42.19 11.12 -8.21
CA GLY A 694 -40.90 11.77 -8.38
C GLY A 694 -40.41 12.52 -7.14
N GLN A 695 -40.85 12.10 -5.96
CA GLN A 695 -40.55 12.77 -4.68
C GLN A 695 -39.59 11.94 -3.83
N ASN A 696 -39.01 12.52 -2.79
CA ASN A 696 -38.18 11.78 -1.85
C ASN A 696 -39.04 11.00 -0.85
N ARG A 697 -38.44 9.97 -0.23
CA ARG A 697 -39.16 9.07 0.69
C ARG A 697 -39.78 9.81 1.88
N THR A 698 -39.05 10.75 2.46
CA THR A 698 -39.50 11.58 3.58
C THR A 698 -40.75 12.40 3.23
N ALA A 699 -40.88 12.90 2.00
CA ALA A 699 -42.07 13.62 1.55
C ALA A 699 -43.29 12.70 1.44
N ILE A 700 -43.09 11.45 1.00
CA ILE A 700 -44.15 10.43 0.99
C ILE A 700 -44.61 10.12 2.41
N GLU A 701 -43.67 9.87 3.33
CA GLU A 701 -43.98 9.60 4.74
C GLU A 701 -44.78 10.75 5.37
N LEU A 702 -44.34 12.01 5.20
CA LEU A 702 -45.06 13.17 5.71
C LEU A 702 -46.43 13.34 5.06
N GLY A 703 -46.57 13.07 3.75
CA GLY A 703 -47.84 13.10 3.05
C GLY A 703 -48.83 12.04 3.54
N LEU A 704 -48.34 10.83 3.82
CA LEU A 704 -49.13 9.75 4.40
C LEU A 704 -49.54 10.08 5.84
N SER A 705 -48.62 10.60 6.66
CA SER A 705 -48.91 11.09 8.01
C SER A 705 -49.94 12.22 7.99
N TRP A 706 -49.90 13.10 6.99
CA TRP A 706 -50.89 14.16 6.82
C TRP A 706 -52.30 13.59 6.57
N TRP A 707 -52.44 12.62 5.65
CA TRP A 707 -53.73 11.96 5.38
C TRP A 707 -54.25 11.14 6.57
N GLN A 708 -53.34 10.53 7.34
CA GLN A 708 -53.69 9.81 8.57
C GLN A 708 -54.15 10.77 9.67
N ALA A 709 -53.42 11.87 9.90
CA ALA A 709 -53.76 12.88 10.89
C ALA A 709 -55.06 13.64 10.52
N HIS A 710 -55.34 13.81 9.23
CA HIS A 710 -56.60 14.39 8.73
C HIS A 710 -57.79 13.43 8.92
N GLY A 711 -57.50 12.14 9.14
CA GLY A 711 -58.48 11.11 9.47
C GLY A 711 -59.05 10.36 8.27
N ASP A 712 -58.42 10.44 7.10
CA ASP A 712 -58.92 9.81 5.86
C ASP A 712 -58.44 8.36 5.68
N ILE A 713 -57.28 8.03 6.24
CA ILE A 713 -56.67 6.70 6.12
C ILE A 713 -56.21 6.15 7.46
N LEU A 714 -56.15 4.82 7.56
CA LEU A 714 -55.35 4.08 8.53
C LEU A 714 -54.10 3.58 7.81
N LEU A 715 -52.95 3.71 8.47
CA LEU A 715 -51.65 3.44 7.87
C LEU A 715 -50.81 2.56 8.80
N GLN A 716 -50.23 1.51 8.23
CA GLN A 716 -49.16 0.72 8.84
C GLN A 716 -47.96 0.73 7.89
N ILE A 717 -46.79 1.06 8.42
CA ILE A 717 -45.51 1.04 7.69
C ILE A 717 -44.57 0.07 8.41
N SER A 718 -43.97 -0.87 7.69
CA SER A 718 -42.93 -1.74 8.23
C SER A 718 -41.56 -1.05 8.24
N ASP A 719 -40.59 -1.60 8.97
CA ASP A 719 -39.21 -1.09 8.97
C ASP A 719 -38.57 -1.11 7.57
N GLU A 720 -39.01 -2.02 6.70
CA GLU A 720 -38.56 -2.13 5.30
C GLU A 720 -39.26 -1.14 4.35
N GLY A 721 -40.27 -0.39 4.82
CA GLY A 721 -40.99 0.63 4.05
C GLY A 721 -42.22 0.12 3.28
N GLU A 722 -42.67 -1.11 3.56
CA GLU A 722 -43.93 -1.64 3.04
C GLU A 722 -45.11 -1.00 3.77
N CYS A 723 -46.12 -0.57 3.01
CA CYS A 723 -47.27 0.19 3.47
C CYS A 723 -48.56 -0.62 3.30
N THR A 724 -49.35 -0.70 4.36
CA THR A 724 -50.76 -1.14 4.28
C THR A 724 -51.66 0.05 4.60
N ILE A 725 -52.51 0.41 3.64
CA ILE A 725 -53.38 1.58 3.70
C ILE A 725 -54.83 1.14 3.65
N GLU A 726 -55.62 1.55 4.64
CA GLU A 726 -57.06 1.33 4.68
C GLU A 726 -57.82 2.65 4.75
N LYS A 727 -59.04 2.67 4.24
CA LYS A 727 -59.91 3.85 4.37
C LYS A 727 -60.43 3.94 5.80
N ASN A 728 -60.19 5.07 6.47
CA ASN A 728 -60.74 5.28 7.81
C ASN A 728 -62.23 5.65 7.72
N THR A 729 -63.10 4.81 8.28
CA THR A 729 -64.55 5.02 8.32
C THR A 729 -65.05 5.58 9.66
N ALA A 730 -64.16 5.71 10.65
CA ALA A 730 -64.49 6.11 12.02
C ALA A 730 -64.29 7.61 12.32
N GLY A 731 -63.64 8.38 11.43
CA GLY A 731 -63.64 9.85 11.48
C GLY A 731 -62.98 10.49 12.71
N ALA A 732 -62.05 9.82 13.39
CA ALA A 732 -61.29 10.42 14.48
C ALA A 732 -60.27 11.42 13.91
N LYS A 733 -60.49 12.71 14.14
CA LYS A 733 -59.54 13.79 13.80
C LYS A 733 -58.47 13.89 14.89
N PHE A 734 -57.19 13.88 14.49
CA PHE A 734 -56.07 14.14 15.39
C PHE A 734 -55.90 15.64 15.66
N SER A 735 -55.03 16.01 16.59
CA SER A 735 -54.84 17.38 17.08
C SER A 735 -54.57 18.37 15.93
N THR A 736 -55.23 19.54 15.97
CA THR A 736 -55.05 20.62 14.97
C THR A 736 -53.60 21.13 14.93
N ASP A 737 -52.88 21.02 16.04
CA ASP A 737 -51.47 21.41 16.15
C ASP A 737 -50.54 20.43 15.42
N GLU A 738 -50.81 19.12 15.50
CA GLU A 738 -50.02 18.09 14.81
C GLU A 738 -50.16 18.19 13.30
N LEU A 739 -51.38 18.40 12.80
CA LEU A 739 -51.65 18.64 11.38
C LEU A 739 -50.91 19.87 10.86
N THR A 740 -50.89 20.95 11.64
CA THR A 740 -50.21 22.20 11.28
C THR A 740 -48.69 21.99 11.20
N GLN A 741 -48.10 21.25 12.14
CA GLN A 741 -46.67 20.93 12.13
C GLN A 741 -46.28 20.02 10.96
N ILE A 742 -47.08 19.01 10.64
CA ILE A 742 -46.86 18.13 9.47
C ILE A 742 -46.94 18.96 8.18
N ALA A 743 -47.96 19.82 8.05
CA ALA A 743 -48.13 20.67 6.88
C ALA A 743 -46.93 21.63 6.67
N GLN A 744 -46.42 22.26 7.75
CA GLN A 744 -45.24 23.13 7.68
C GLN A 744 -43.97 22.37 7.27
N ARG A 745 -43.75 21.16 7.81
CA ARG A 745 -42.60 20.31 7.45
C ARG A 745 -42.69 19.84 6.00
N LEU A 746 -43.89 19.47 5.55
CA LEU A 746 -44.13 19.04 4.18
C LEU A 746 -43.91 20.19 3.19
N ASP A 747 -44.41 21.39 3.49
CA ASP A 747 -44.21 22.59 2.66
C ASP A 747 -42.73 22.96 2.52
N LYS A 748 -41.97 22.92 3.63
CA LYS A 748 -40.53 23.15 3.62
C LYS A 748 -39.81 22.12 2.74
N LEU A 749 -40.10 20.84 2.92
CA LEU A 749 -39.43 19.77 2.18
C LEU A 749 -39.75 19.80 0.67
N LEU A 750 -41.00 20.06 0.31
CA LEU A 750 -41.40 20.20 -1.10
C LEU A 750 -40.78 21.45 -1.72
N SER A 751 -40.64 22.54 -0.96
CA SER A 751 -39.91 23.74 -1.39
C SER A 751 -38.42 23.46 -1.63
N GLU A 752 -37.78 22.66 -0.77
CA GLU A 752 -36.39 22.21 -0.96
C GLU A 752 -36.24 21.35 -2.23
N ASN A 753 -37.17 20.43 -2.48
CA ASN A 753 -37.17 19.61 -3.70
C ASN A 753 -37.38 20.48 -4.95
N ALA A 754 -38.31 21.44 -4.90
CA ALA A 754 -38.53 22.39 -6.00
C ALA A 754 -37.32 23.30 -6.23
N ALA A 755 -36.62 23.70 -5.17
CA ALA A 755 -35.37 24.45 -5.25
C ALA A 755 -34.26 23.60 -5.88
N PHE A 756 -34.13 22.31 -5.52
CA PHE A 756 -33.19 21.40 -6.16
C PHE A 756 -33.50 21.21 -7.64
N ARG A 757 -34.75 20.99 -8.03
CA ARG A 757 -35.13 20.88 -9.45
C ARG A 757 -34.83 22.18 -10.22
N SER A 758 -35.06 23.33 -9.59
CA SER A 758 -34.70 24.64 -10.14
C SER A 758 -33.18 24.84 -10.28
N PHE A 759 -32.42 24.26 -9.35
CA PHE A 759 -30.96 24.22 -9.39
C PHE A 759 -30.47 23.27 -10.48
N TYR A 760 -31.01 22.05 -10.57
CA TYR A 760 -30.74 21.09 -11.64
C TYR A 760 -30.96 21.71 -13.02
N MET A 761 -31.91 22.62 -13.19
CA MET A 761 -32.14 23.28 -14.49
C MET A 761 -31.06 24.30 -14.88
N ARG A 762 -30.26 24.78 -13.93
CA ARG A 762 -29.27 25.86 -14.09
C ARG A 762 -27.84 25.42 -13.84
N ALA A 763 -27.63 24.34 -13.10
CA ALA A 763 -26.32 23.83 -12.74
C ALA A 763 -25.57 23.33 -13.98
N GLU A 764 -24.26 23.54 -14.03
CA GLU A 764 -23.44 22.89 -15.06
C GLU A 764 -23.54 21.36 -14.94
N PRO A 765 -23.66 20.60 -16.03
CA PRO A 765 -23.77 19.15 -15.97
C PRO A 765 -22.60 18.49 -15.22
N ASP A 766 -21.40 19.05 -15.36
CA ASP A 766 -20.21 18.65 -14.60
C ASP A 766 -20.45 18.69 -13.09
N PHE A 767 -21.22 19.66 -12.60
CA PHE A 767 -21.55 19.76 -11.19
C PHE A 767 -22.52 18.65 -10.77
N LEU A 768 -23.49 18.33 -11.62
CA LEU A 768 -24.49 17.29 -11.37
C LEU A 768 -23.87 15.87 -11.39
N LEU A 769 -22.73 15.70 -12.04
CA LEU A 769 -21.97 14.45 -12.12
C LEU A 769 -20.92 14.28 -11.03
N ARG A 770 -20.63 15.32 -10.24
CA ARG A 770 -19.73 15.22 -9.10
C ARG A 770 -20.43 14.44 -7.98
N LYS A 771 -19.74 13.47 -7.38
CA LYS A 771 -20.20 12.88 -6.12
C LYS A 771 -20.28 14.00 -5.07
N GLY A 772 -21.42 14.08 -4.40
CA GLY A 772 -21.62 14.96 -3.25
C GLY A 772 -21.01 14.39 -2.00
#